data_AF-A0A6C1ECD1-F1
#
_entry.id   AF-A0A6C1ECD1-F1
#
_cell.length_a   1.000
_cell.length_b   1.000
_cell.length_c   1.000
_cell.angle_alpha   90.00
_cell.angle_beta   90.00
_cell.angle_gamma   90.00
#
_symmetry.space_group_name_H-M   'P 1'
#
loop_
_entity.id
_entity.type
_entity.pdbx_description
1 polymer ?
#
loop_
_entity_poly.entity_id
_entity_poly.type
_entity_poly.pdbx_seq_one_letter_code
_entity_poly.pdbx_strand_id
1 'polypeptide(L)'
;MFTVNSKFVVIDGWLVDVVERKPVNFRSPEIRLLIPNDDDYEKLLKQDLVDWTELKKDSQSILVGVDSVELFKHIKLSLQEFFLLDDGKVVLKRIRSKSHYKVIKKFAQRCCRLFLPKWGTIYIYPMIQDDRVRPDGVLQFSLDVQPSLEYPLIDINVNNQYIIIEGFLIYLNERRLCKWNDNNLRDWIGLKTWTYLRRLYNPISLDIVYNLNSNYYFVKDDQFFQIMGKRAFVRFSNVVGNDTRDKVPFYVCVRTTTTKATHIAYIVTDVTQISFNDKKDGLKFIVRKRPIMEDVYSDVNISELENQLFIEVKVVENGFSTYIFQLENQLMKFINEEEKTNYRVGMISGEVLDQIRDFPVSKFTMSLIAAGEDRKYIELLQELARRLEKICMEKTLRSLEEIREKFDQKSGMQIGLEMEYYQSTEECKRNLEVIKDDVMLMLVKRLGSRSVHEYGLVREEYISPRFLAADGFLIDLAEEKPINPKDPRLLTLLKDFQRDSIARLSLIDWDDFKKSQGPIPLRARTLFKHCRKLNKIFTQDADFKLNLPPSEVNLTDAQITISYPCIPIFLEDKNVRYLYEDSFIPGSRTATTPSSATFQLNCEWKNRLQNDTELQLQEGVKRMRLLTSYEELRSKYISAFEKLRADDYID
;
A
#
# COMPACT_ATOMS: atom_id res chain seq x y z
N MET A 1 -26.22 -7.68 23.61
CA MET A 1 -25.43 -7.14 24.74
C MET A 1 -24.57 -8.24 25.33
N PHE A 2 -23.25 -8.07 25.34
CA PHE A 2 -22.27 -9.04 25.82
C PHE A 2 -21.42 -8.40 26.94
N THR A 3 -21.39 -9.01 28.12
CA THR A 3 -20.64 -8.47 29.26
C THR A 3 -19.20 -8.96 29.21
N VAL A 4 -18.25 -8.04 29.12
CA VAL A 4 -16.81 -8.36 29.11
C VAL A 4 -16.34 -8.52 30.54
N ASN A 5 -16.63 -7.52 31.38
CA ASN A 5 -16.38 -7.54 32.83
C ASN A 5 -17.35 -6.57 33.53
N SER A 6 -17.12 -6.32 34.83
CA SER A 6 -17.98 -5.44 35.64
C SER A 6 -18.01 -3.97 35.18
N LYS A 7 -17.06 -3.55 34.35
CA LYS A 7 -16.94 -2.17 33.85
C LYS A 7 -17.26 -2.03 32.36
N PHE A 8 -17.01 -3.05 31.55
CA PHE A 8 -17.16 -3.00 30.10
C PHE A 8 -18.20 -3.98 29.57
N VAL A 9 -19.06 -3.47 28.70
CA VAL A 9 -20.09 -4.24 28.01
C VAL A 9 -20.07 -3.86 26.53
N VAL A 10 -20.30 -4.84 25.66
CA VAL A 10 -20.52 -4.63 24.23
C VAL A 10 -22.03 -4.59 23.97
N ILE A 11 -22.54 -3.51 23.39
CA ILE A 11 -23.95 -3.29 23.06
C ILE A 11 -24.03 -2.94 21.58
N ASP A 12 -24.66 -3.78 20.77
CA ASP A 12 -24.85 -3.57 19.32
C ASP A 12 -23.54 -3.17 18.59
N GLY A 13 -22.45 -3.88 18.91
CA GLY A 13 -21.11 -3.62 18.38
C GLY A 13 -20.34 -2.48 19.07
N TRP A 14 -20.96 -1.70 19.96
CA TRP A 14 -20.30 -0.63 20.69
C TRP A 14 -19.72 -1.12 22.01
N LEU A 15 -18.44 -0.86 22.24
CA LEU A 15 -17.84 -1.02 23.57
C LEU A 15 -18.26 0.16 24.46
N VAL A 16 -18.89 -0.15 25.60
CA VAL A 16 -19.44 0.83 26.54
C VAL A 16 -18.82 0.62 27.91
N ASP A 17 -18.30 1.71 28.47
CA ASP A 17 -17.97 1.79 29.90
C ASP A 17 -19.26 2.07 30.67
N VAL A 18 -19.76 1.08 31.41
CA VAL A 18 -21.05 1.18 32.13
C VAL A 18 -20.95 2.06 33.36
N VAL A 19 -19.75 2.25 33.92
CA VAL A 19 -19.52 3.12 35.10
C VAL A 19 -19.55 4.57 34.67
N GLU A 20 -18.81 4.90 33.62
CA GLU A 20 -18.72 6.25 33.06
C GLU A 20 -19.91 6.60 32.14
N ARG A 21 -20.73 5.59 31.79
CA ARG A 21 -21.86 5.67 30.86
C ARG A 21 -21.46 6.33 29.54
N LYS A 22 -20.36 5.86 28.94
CA LYS A 22 -19.82 6.40 27.69
C LYS A 22 -19.32 5.30 26.76
N PRO A 23 -19.48 5.44 25.44
CA PRO A 23 -18.79 4.60 24.48
C PRO A 23 -17.27 4.78 24.59
N VAL A 24 -16.53 3.69 24.39
CA VAL A 24 -15.06 3.67 24.39
C VAL A 24 -14.57 3.14 23.06
N ASN A 25 -13.59 3.83 22.48
CA ASN A 25 -12.98 3.39 21.24
C ASN A 25 -12.05 2.20 21.52
N PHE A 26 -12.44 1.01 21.05
CA PHE A 26 -11.63 -0.20 21.16
C PHE A 26 -10.28 -0.07 20.42
N ARG A 27 -10.21 0.70 19.33
CA ARG A 27 -8.96 0.95 18.59
C ARG A 27 -8.07 2.01 19.23
N SER A 28 -8.47 2.59 20.37
CA SER A 28 -7.63 3.53 21.10
C SER A 28 -6.44 2.80 21.74
N PRO A 29 -5.20 3.32 21.66
CA PRO A 29 -4.05 2.73 22.34
C PRO A 29 -4.24 2.65 23.87
N GLU A 30 -5.12 3.48 24.43
CA GLU A 30 -5.46 3.48 25.85
C GLU A 30 -6.33 2.29 26.28
N ILE A 31 -6.94 1.55 25.34
CA ILE A 31 -7.85 0.45 25.69
C ILE A 31 -7.14 -0.65 26.50
N ARG A 32 -5.86 -0.87 26.21
CA ARG A 32 -5.06 -1.89 26.88
C ARG A 32 -4.73 -1.53 28.33
N LEU A 33 -4.71 -0.23 28.63
CA LEU A 33 -4.60 0.28 30.00
C LEU A 33 -5.94 0.15 30.75
N LEU A 34 -7.06 0.25 30.03
CA LEU A 34 -8.41 0.14 30.59
C LEU A 34 -8.84 -1.32 30.81
N ILE A 35 -8.30 -2.26 30.04
CA ILE A 35 -8.59 -3.70 30.10
C ILE A 35 -7.26 -4.47 30.20
N PRO A 36 -6.63 -4.46 31.40
CA PRO A 36 -5.33 -5.09 31.60
C PRO A 36 -5.40 -6.62 31.66
N ASN A 37 -6.60 -7.19 31.87
CA ASN A 37 -6.81 -8.64 31.88
C ASN A 37 -6.84 -9.20 30.45
N ASP A 38 -5.96 -10.15 30.16
CA ASP A 38 -5.78 -10.74 28.83
C ASP A 38 -7.00 -11.53 28.37
N ASP A 39 -7.65 -12.26 29.28
CA ASP A 39 -8.84 -13.04 28.96
C ASP A 39 -10.01 -12.15 28.53
N ASP A 40 -10.14 -10.98 29.15
CA ASP A 40 -11.19 -10.01 28.83
C ASP A 40 -10.90 -9.27 27.52
N TYR A 41 -9.62 -9.05 27.21
CA TYR A 41 -9.17 -8.48 25.94
C TYR A 41 -9.37 -9.47 24.77
N GLU A 42 -9.07 -10.75 24.97
CA GLU A 42 -9.32 -11.82 23.99
C GLU A 42 -10.81 -12.02 23.71
N LYS A 43 -11.68 -11.87 24.72
CA LYS A 43 -13.15 -11.88 24.51
C LYS A 43 -13.58 -10.75 23.60
N LEU A 44 -12.96 -9.58 23.71
CA LEU A 44 -13.26 -8.41 22.88
C LEU A 44 -12.79 -8.55 21.44
N LEU A 45 -11.61 -9.14 21.21
CA LEU A 45 -11.10 -9.41 19.85
C LEU A 45 -12.01 -10.32 19.04
N LYS A 46 -12.83 -11.15 19.71
CA LYS A 46 -13.81 -12.05 19.09
C LYS A 46 -15.16 -11.39 18.82
N GLN A 47 -15.36 -10.15 19.25
CA GLN A 47 -16.60 -9.40 18.99
C GLN A 47 -16.44 -8.54 17.74
N ASP A 48 -17.52 -8.41 16.98
CA ASP A 48 -17.58 -7.49 15.84
C ASP A 48 -17.84 -6.07 16.37
N LEU A 49 -16.74 -5.35 16.68
CA LEU A 49 -16.78 -4.04 17.31
C LEU A 49 -16.76 -2.93 16.26
N VAL A 50 -17.62 -1.93 16.46
CA VAL A 50 -17.71 -0.74 15.60
C VAL A 50 -16.36 -0.04 15.52
N ASP A 51 -15.83 0.09 14.31
CA ASP A 51 -14.68 0.94 14.07
C ASP A 51 -15.13 2.40 13.99
N TRP A 52 -14.67 3.18 14.97
CA TRP A 52 -14.97 4.61 15.05
C TRP A 52 -14.42 5.39 13.85
N THR A 53 -13.44 4.87 13.10
CA THR A 53 -13.00 5.49 11.85
C THR A 53 -14.12 5.57 10.80
N GLU A 54 -15.05 4.62 10.81
CA GLU A 54 -16.16 4.54 9.85
C GLU A 54 -17.26 5.56 10.11
N LEU A 55 -17.37 6.06 11.34
CA LEU A 55 -18.25 7.19 11.69
C LEU A 55 -17.90 8.47 10.92
N LYS A 56 -16.79 8.47 10.18
CA LYS A 56 -16.28 9.57 9.38
C LYS A 56 -16.29 9.32 7.86
N LYS A 57 -16.84 8.21 7.36
CA LYS A 57 -16.89 7.94 5.90
C LYS A 57 -17.55 9.06 5.10
N ASP A 58 -18.41 9.89 5.71
CA ASP A 58 -18.87 11.18 5.15
C ASP A 58 -18.52 12.38 6.05
N SER A 59 -17.38 13.02 5.74
CA SER A 59 -16.69 14.08 6.53
C SER A 59 -17.42 15.43 6.72
N GLN A 60 -18.71 15.55 6.40
CA GLN A 60 -19.37 16.85 6.25
C GLN A 60 -20.17 17.32 7.48
N SER A 61 -20.66 16.42 8.34
CA SER A 61 -21.47 16.77 9.52
C SER A 61 -20.89 16.18 10.81
N ILE A 62 -20.89 16.96 11.89
CA ILE A 62 -20.35 16.50 13.20
C ILE A 62 -21.38 15.71 14.03
N LEU A 63 -22.62 15.57 13.54
CA LEU A 63 -23.73 14.89 14.22
C LEU A 63 -24.15 13.68 13.39
N VAL A 64 -24.17 12.50 14.01
CA VAL A 64 -24.40 11.20 13.39
C VAL A 64 -25.55 10.48 14.10
N GLY A 65 -26.53 9.98 13.35
CA GLY A 65 -27.63 9.19 13.92
C GLY A 65 -27.24 7.73 14.04
N VAL A 66 -27.42 7.11 15.19
CA VAL A 66 -27.12 5.69 15.41
C VAL A 66 -28.41 4.94 15.72
N ASP A 67 -28.67 3.86 14.99
CA ASP A 67 -29.82 2.98 15.19
C ASP A 67 -29.51 1.90 16.24
N SER A 68 -29.50 2.30 17.51
CA SER A 68 -29.33 1.38 18.64
C SER A 68 -30.02 1.90 19.89
N VAL A 69 -31.28 1.53 20.07
CA VAL A 69 -32.07 1.92 21.26
C VAL A 69 -31.40 1.44 22.55
N GLU A 70 -30.77 0.27 22.52
CA GLU A 70 -30.16 -0.34 23.70
C GLU A 70 -28.87 0.37 24.15
N LEU A 71 -28.04 0.82 23.20
CA LEU A 71 -26.85 1.63 23.48
C LEU A 71 -27.24 2.90 24.23
N PHE A 72 -28.26 3.61 23.75
CA PHE A 72 -28.67 4.90 24.30
C PHE A 72 -29.33 4.83 25.68
N LYS A 73 -29.74 3.64 26.14
CA LYS A 73 -30.11 3.43 27.55
C LYS A 73 -28.88 3.44 28.48
N HIS A 74 -27.73 3.02 27.97
CA HIS A 74 -26.53 2.79 28.76
C HIS A 74 -25.55 3.97 28.73
N ILE A 75 -25.69 4.88 27.77
CA ILE A 75 -24.80 6.06 27.63
C ILE A 75 -25.46 7.37 28.09
N LYS A 76 -24.64 8.31 28.56
CA LYS A 76 -25.08 9.62 29.02
C LYS A 76 -25.23 10.59 27.84
N LEU A 77 -26.45 11.13 27.68
CA LEU A 77 -26.76 12.12 26.66
C LEU A 77 -26.77 13.55 27.22
N SER A 78 -26.20 14.48 26.46
CA SER A 78 -26.22 15.91 26.74
C SER A 78 -26.96 16.66 25.63
N LEU A 79 -27.76 17.67 25.99
CA LEU A 79 -28.40 18.52 24.99
C LEU A 79 -27.37 19.49 24.41
N GLN A 80 -27.17 19.45 23.10
CA GLN A 80 -26.27 20.37 22.38
C GLN A 80 -27.04 21.11 21.30
N GLU A 81 -26.66 22.36 21.05
CA GLU A 81 -27.23 23.18 19.97
C GLU A 81 -26.34 23.13 18.72
N PHE A 82 -26.98 22.93 17.57
CA PHE A 82 -26.35 22.80 16.27
C PHE A 82 -26.90 23.83 15.28
N PHE A 83 -26.09 24.11 14.26
CA PHE A 83 -26.48 24.85 13.07
C PHE A 83 -26.40 23.92 11.86
N LEU A 84 -27.46 23.92 11.05
CA LEU A 84 -27.45 23.43 9.69
C LEU A 84 -27.07 24.59 8.77
N LEU A 85 -26.04 24.40 7.98
CA LEU A 85 -25.52 25.35 7.01
C LEU A 85 -26.15 25.12 5.62
N ASP A 86 -25.98 26.09 4.73
CA ASP A 86 -26.52 26.06 3.37
C ASP A 86 -25.88 25.03 2.44
N ASP A 87 -24.67 24.58 2.78
CA ASP A 87 -24.00 23.45 2.16
C ASP A 87 -24.41 22.08 2.75
N GLY A 88 -25.43 22.06 3.62
CA GLY A 88 -25.96 20.84 4.24
C GLY A 88 -25.20 20.37 5.48
N LYS A 89 -24.14 21.08 5.90
CA LYS A 89 -23.32 20.68 7.05
C LYS A 89 -23.97 21.01 8.38
N VAL A 90 -23.85 20.08 9.32
CA VAL A 90 -24.23 20.29 10.73
C VAL A 90 -22.98 20.61 11.55
N VAL A 91 -22.98 21.78 12.21
CA VAL A 91 -21.88 22.26 13.07
C VAL A 91 -22.36 22.67 14.46
N LEU A 92 -21.47 22.66 15.46
CA LEU A 92 -21.81 23.02 16.83
C LEU A 92 -21.94 24.55 16.95
N LYS A 93 -23.00 25.02 17.62
CA LYS A 93 -23.27 26.45 17.79
C LYS A 93 -22.16 27.24 18.51
N ARG A 94 -21.26 26.56 19.23
CA ARG A 94 -20.15 27.20 19.98
C ARG A 94 -19.05 27.81 19.13
N ILE A 95 -19.08 27.69 17.79
CA ILE A 95 -18.14 28.38 16.89
C ILE A 95 -18.43 29.89 16.92
N ARG A 96 -17.92 30.57 17.93
CA ARG A 96 -17.84 32.03 17.97
C ARG A 96 -16.67 32.44 17.07
N SER A 97 -17.01 33.02 15.92
CA SER A 97 -16.23 33.97 15.11
C SER A 97 -15.69 33.50 13.74
N LYS A 98 -15.96 34.37 12.75
CA LYS A 98 -15.21 34.67 11.50
C LYS A 98 -15.41 33.86 10.22
N SER A 99 -16.62 33.37 9.93
CA SER A 99 -16.94 32.87 8.59
C SER A 99 -18.37 33.19 8.17
N HIS A 100 -18.51 33.65 6.92
CA HIS A 100 -19.77 33.94 6.24
C HIS A 100 -20.57 32.66 5.94
N TYR A 101 -20.87 31.84 6.94
CA TYR A 101 -21.73 30.68 6.75
C TYR A 101 -23.19 31.10 6.87
N LYS A 102 -23.98 30.82 5.83
CA LYS A 102 -25.41 31.09 5.83
C LYS A 102 -26.11 29.95 6.57
N VAL A 103 -26.52 30.23 7.80
CA VAL A 103 -27.25 29.26 8.64
C VAL A 103 -28.66 29.10 8.08
N ILE A 104 -29.00 27.88 7.64
CA ILE A 104 -30.37 27.51 7.25
C ILE A 104 -31.24 27.34 8.49
N LYS A 105 -30.76 26.56 9.46
CA LYS A 105 -31.58 26.13 10.61
C LYS A 105 -30.75 25.99 11.87
N LYS A 106 -31.33 26.39 12.99
CA LYS A 106 -30.80 26.14 14.33
C LYS A 106 -31.68 25.10 15.01
N PHE A 107 -31.06 24.07 15.57
CA PHE A 107 -31.78 23.02 16.31
C PHE A 107 -30.95 22.53 17.50
N ALA A 108 -31.59 21.81 18.41
CA ALA A 108 -30.92 21.22 19.57
C ALA A 108 -31.21 19.72 19.62
N GLN A 109 -30.19 18.91 19.89
CA GLN A 109 -30.28 17.46 19.90
C GLN A 109 -29.62 16.89 21.16
N ARG A 110 -30.25 15.89 21.78
CA ARG A 110 -29.63 15.12 22.88
C ARG A 110 -28.67 14.11 22.26
N CYS A 111 -27.39 14.27 22.52
CA CYS A 111 -26.34 13.47 21.90
C CYS A 111 -25.22 13.12 22.90
N CYS A 112 -24.48 12.06 22.58
CA CYS A 112 -23.25 11.67 23.26
C CYS A 112 -22.06 12.18 22.47
N ARG A 113 -21.10 12.78 23.18
CA ARG A 113 -19.86 13.28 22.60
C ARG A 113 -18.86 12.13 22.47
N LEU A 114 -18.31 11.96 21.27
CA LEU A 114 -17.19 11.07 20.99
C LEU A 114 -15.96 11.89 20.60
N PHE A 115 -14.78 11.43 21.01
CA PHE A 115 -13.51 12.03 20.61
C PHE A 115 -12.73 11.05 19.75
N LEU A 116 -12.37 11.49 18.54
CA LEU A 116 -11.51 10.73 17.65
C LEU A 116 -10.14 11.42 17.55
N PRO A 117 -9.04 10.75 17.93
CA PRO A 117 -7.71 11.37 18.03
C PRO A 117 -7.24 12.10 16.77
N LYS A 118 -7.59 11.62 15.58
CA LYS A 118 -7.19 12.22 14.29
C LYS A 118 -8.20 13.23 13.73
N TRP A 119 -9.44 13.24 14.22
CA TRP A 119 -10.56 13.89 13.52
C TRP A 119 -11.43 14.79 14.39
N GLY A 120 -11.10 14.92 15.67
CA GLY A 120 -11.78 15.82 16.58
C GLY A 120 -13.04 15.23 17.20
N THR A 121 -14.01 16.08 17.51
CA THR A 121 -15.21 15.68 18.26
C THR A 121 -16.39 15.42 17.33
N ILE A 122 -17.01 14.24 17.46
CA ILE A 122 -18.27 13.86 16.81
C ILE A 122 -19.35 13.69 17.88
N TYR A 123 -20.61 13.84 17.50
CA TYR A 123 -21.76 13.64 18.35
C TYR A 123 -22.65 12.54 17.77
N ILE A 124 -22.96 11.51 18.56
CA ILE A 124 -23.94 10.48 18.19
C ILE A 124 -25.26 10.71 18.91
N TYR A 125 -26.40 10.44 18.26
CA TYR A 125 -27.71 10.54 18.88
C TYR A 125 -28.61 9.36 18.51
N PRO A 126 -29.61 9.01 19.35
CA PRO A 126 -30.54 7.93 19.06
C PRO A 126 -31.42 8.30 17.88
N MET A 127 -31.36 7.48 16.83
CA MET A 127 -32.31 7.53 15.73
C MET A 127 -33.51 6.66 16.10
N ILE A 128 -34.62 7.28 16.51
CA ILE A 128 -35.86 6.56 16.84
C ILE A 128 -36.70 6.52 15.55
N GLN A 129 -37.08 5.33 15.09
CA GLN A 129 -37.85 5.14 13.86
C GLN A 129 -39.32 5.64 13.94
N ASP A 130 -39.80 6.02 15.13
CA ASP A 130 -41.14 6.62 15.33
C ASP A 130 -41.19 8.07 14.85
N ASP A 131 -41.77 8.33 13.66
CA ASP A 131 -42.48 9.52 13.13
C ASP A 131 -42.02 10.96 13.51
N ARG A 132 -40.91 11.13 14.23
CA ARG A 132 -40.36 12.41 14.63
C ARG A 132 -39.37 12.83 13.56
N VAL A 133 -39.79 13.86 12.82
CA VAL A 133 -39.02 14.66 11.86
C VAL A 133 -37.52 14.58 12.15
N ARG A 134 -36.80 13.84 11.29
CA ARG A 134 -35.34 13.78 11.31
C ARG A 134 -34.82 15.22 11.21
N PRO A 135 -33.82 15.63 12.00
CA PRO A 135 -33.21 16.93 11.79
C PRO A 135 -32.57 16.95 10.40
N ASP A 136 -32.97 17.90 9.56
CA ASP A 136 -32.46 18.04 8.18
C ASP A 136 -30.91 18.06 8.17
N GLY A 137 -30.29 17.34 7.22
CA GLY A 137 -28.83 17.26 7.07
C GLY A 137 -28.11 16.25 7.97
N VAL A 138 -28.85 15.36 8.62
CA VAL A 138 -28.29 14.35 9.54
C VAL A 138 -28.37 12.95 8.94
N LEU A 139 -27.21 12.31 8.80
CA LEU A 139 -27.06 10.98 8.20
C LEU A 139 -27.30 9.84 9.21
N GLN A 140 -27.87 8.75 8.73
CA GLN A 140 -28.04 7.50 9.45
C GLN A 140 -26.75 6.67 9.36
N PHE A 141 -26.22 6.25 10.51
CA PHE A 141 -25.25 5.19 10.62
C PHE A 141 -26.00 3.87 10.80
N SER A 142 -26.10 3.09 9.72
CA SER A 142 -26.46 1.68 9.77
C SER A 142 -25.17 0.86 9.84
N LEU A 143 -25.14 -0.15 10.68
CA LEU A 143 -24.10 -1.18 10.73
C LEU A 143 -24.18 -2.13 9.52
N ASP A 144 -24.61 -1.63 8.35
CA ASP A 144 -24.39 -2.27 7.07
C ASP A 144 -22.94 -2.00 6.68
N VAL A 145 -22.01 -2.65 7.39
CA VAL A 145 -20.67 -2.90 6.87
C VAL A 145 -20.92 -3.71 5.61
N GLN A 146 -20.98 -3.05 4.45
CA GLN A 146 -20.67 -3.77 3.23
C GLN A 146 -19.29 -4.39 3.49
N PRO A 147 -19.18 -5.73 3.47
CA PRO A 147 -17.90 -6.39 3.71
C PRO A 147 -16.89 -5.69 2.83
N SER A 148 -15.73 -5.32 3.38
CA SER A 148 -14.65 -4.61 2.69
C SER A 148 -14.65 -5.02 1.22
N LEU A 149 -15.26 -4.21 0.35
CA LEU A 149 -15.62 -4.69 -0.97
C LEU A 149 -14.30 -4.96 -1.69
N GLU A 150 -14.08 -6.22 -2.01
CA GLU A 150 -12.92 -6.67 -2.73
C GLU A 150 -13.27 -6.79 -4.21
N TYR A 151 -12.42 -6.22 -5.04
CA TYR A 151 -12.59 -6.18 -6.48
C TYR A 151 -11.49 -7.02 -7.13
N PRO A 152 -11.82 -7.85 -8.13
CA PRO A 152 -10.79 -8.57 -8.87
C PRO A 152 -10.02 -7.58 -9.76
N LEU A 153 -8.71 -7.54 -9.55
CA LEU A 153 -7.73 -6.83 -10.34
C LEU A 153 -6.96 -7.82 -11.20
N ILE A 154 -7.02 -7.65 -12.51
CA ILE A 154 -6.29 -8.42 -13.51
C ILE A 154 -5.08 -7.59 -13.93
N ASP A 155 -3.89 -8.07 -13.57
CA ASP A 155 -2.61 -7.43 -13.83
C ASP A 155 -1.82 -8.27 -14.85
N ILE A 156 -1.67 -7.74 -16.07
CA ILE A 156 -0.90 -8.39 -17.14
C ILE A 156 0.51 -7.79 -17.17
N ASN A 157 0.58 -6.45 -17.10
CA ASN A 157 1.78 -5.67 -16.88
C ASN A 157 1.36 -4.29 -16.34
N VAL A 158 2.34 -3.47 -15.92
CA VAL A 158 2.08 -2.10 -15.43
C VAL A 158 1.25 -1.29 -16.44
N ASN A 159 1.42 -1.51 -17.74
CA ASN A 159 0.69 -0.79 -18.77
C ASN A 159 -0.68 -1.41 -19.13
N ASN A 160 -1.07 -2.54 -18.53
CA ASN A 160 -2.28 -3.29 -18.87
C ASN A 160 -2.95 -3.84 -17.61
N GLN A 161 -3.68 -2.97 -16.91
CA GLN A 161 -4.42 -3.32 -15.69
C GLN A 161 -5.92 -3.16 -15.88
N TYR A 162 -6.66 -4.18 -15.45
CA TYR A 162 -8.13 -4.20 -15.53
C TYR A 162 -8.72 -4.50 -14.16
N ILE A 163 -9.86 -3.87 -13.85
CA ILE A 163 -10.63 -4.14 -12.64
C ILE A 163 -12.08 -4.45 -13.00
N ILE A 164 -12.75 -5.30 -12.21
CA ILE A 164 -14.18 -5.58 -12.39
C ILE A 164 -14.96 -5.02 -11.20
N ILE A 165 -15.95 -4.16 -11.46
CA ILE A 165 -16.84 -3.57 -10.45
C ILE A 165 -18.28 -3.77 -10.89
N GLU A 166 -19.10 -4.47 -10.10
CA GLU A 166 -20.49 -4.83 -10.45
C GLU A 166 -20.64 -5.39 -11.88
N GLY A 167 -19.70 -6.24 -12.30
CA GLY A 167 -19.66 -6.84 -13.64
C GLY A 167 -19.25 -5.88 -14.77
N PHE A 168 -18.82 -4.65 -14.48
CA PHE A 168 -18.17 -3.77 -15.46
C PHE A 168 -16.66 -4.01 -15.48
N LEU A 169 -16.14 -4.43 -16.63
CA LEU A 169 -14.70 -4.48 -16.87
C LEU A 169 -14.17 -3.08 -17.21
N ILE A 170 -13.25 -2.58 -16.40
CA ILE A 170 -12.65 -1.25 -16.55
C ILE A 170 -11.15 -1.40 -16.83
N TYR A 171 -10.70 -0.88 -17.97
CA TYR A 171 -9.30 -0.70 -18.27
C TYR A 171 -8.78 0.55 -17.54
N LEU A 172 -7.92 0.34 -16.55
CA LEU A 172 -7.52 1.37 -15.57
C LEU A 172 -6.65 2.47 -16.19
N ASN A 173 -5.79 2.14 -17.15
CA ASN A 173 -4.86 3.09 -17.76
C ASN A 173 -5.59 4.23 -18.50
N GLU A 174 -6.64 3.88 -19.25
CA GLU A 174 -7.47 4.86 -19.97
C GLU A 174 -8.74 5.25 -19.20
N ARG A 175 -8.99 4.60 -18.05
CA ARG A 175 -10.25 4.68 -17.29
C ARG A 175 -11.44 4.45 -18.22
N ARG A 176 -11.37 3.38 -19.02
CA ARG A 176 -12.30 3.07 -20.10
C ARG A 176 -13.05 1.78 -19.80
N LEU A 177 -14.35 1.75 -20.13
CA LEU A 177 -15.12 0.52 -20.08
C LEU A 177 -14.74 -0.36 -21.27
N CYS A 178 -14.46 -1.64 -21.00
CA CYS A 178 -14.19 -2.64 -22.02
C CYS A 178 -15.33 -3.65 -22.05
N LYS A 179 -15.68 -4.11 -23.25
CA LYS A 179 -16.54 -5.29 -23.38
C LYS A 179 -15.77 -6.50 -22.91
N TRP A 180 -16.46 -7.51 -22.40
CA TRP A 180 -15.77 -8.74 -22.00
C TRP A 180 -15.05 -9.40 -23.18
N ASN A 181 -15.64 -9.30 -24.37
CA ASN A 181 -15.08 -9.79 -25.64
C ASN A 181 -14.00 -8.84 -26.22
N ASP A 182 -13.29 -8.06 -25.41
CA ASP A 182 -12.15 -7.28 -25.88
C ASP A 182 -11.04 -8.24 -26.36
N ASN A 183 -10.76 -8.20 -27.67
CA ASN A 183 -9.78 -9.08 -28.30
C ASN A 183 -8.40 -8.93 -27.65
N ASN A 184 -8.01 -7.72 -27.25
CA ASN A 184 -6.71 -7.50 -26.65
C ASN A 184 -6.59 -8.27 -25.33
N LEU A 185 -7.53 -8.10 -24.40
CA LEU A 185 -7.51 -8.78 -23.11
C LEU A 185 -7.49 -10.30 -23.27
N ARG A 186 -8.37 -10.84 -24.14
CA ARG A 186 -8.43 -12.27 -24.45
C ARG A 186 -7.09 -12.78 -25.00
N ASP A 187 -6.47 -12.05 -25.92
CA ASP A 187 -5.19 -12.43 -26.53
C ASP A 187 -4.07 -12.46 -25.49
N TRP A 188 -4.07 -11.55 -24.52
CA TRP A 188 -3.07 -11.52 -23.45
C TRP A 188 -3.19 -12.67 -22.46
N ILE A 189 -4.40 -12.94 -21.95
CA ILE A 189 -4.61 -13.92 -20.87
C ILE A 189 -4.90 -15.34 -21.36
N GLY A 190 -5.20 -15.50 -22.65
CA GLY A 190 -5.59 -16.77 -23.26
C GLY A 190 -7.06 -17.12 -23.01
N LEU A 191 -7.62 -17.96 -23.88
CA LEU A 191 -9.06 -18.23 -23.90
C LEU A 191 -9.54 -19.04 -22.68
N LYS A 192 -8.71 -19.95 -22.19
CA LYS A 192 -9.01 -20.75 -20.99
C LYS A 192 -9.19 -19.88 -19.75
N THR A 193 -8.23 -19.00 -19.48
CA THR A 193 -8.27 -18.02 -18.40
C THR A 193 -9.46 -17.08 -18.54
N TRP A 194 -9.64 -16.54 -19.75
CA TRP A 194 -10.73 -15.63 -20.05
C TRP A 194 -12.06 -16.30 -19.70
N THR A 195 -12.33 -17.51 -20.21
CA THR A 195 -13.57 -18.24 -19.88
C THR A 195 -13.73 -18.49 -18.37
N TYR A 196 -12.64 -18.78 -17.65
CA TYR A 196 -12.65 -18.95 -16.20
C TYR A 196 -13.05 -17.66 -15.45
N LEU A 197 -12.42 -16.52 -15.77
CA LEU A 197 -12.75 -15.22 -15.17
C LEU A 197 -14.17 -14.78 -15.49
N ARG A 198 -14.67 -15.09 -16.69
CA ARG A 198 -16.07 -14.87 -17.07
C ARG A 198 -17.03 -15.60 -16.13
N ARG A 199 -16.76 -16.88 -15.85
CA ARG A 199 -17.59 -17.70 -14.96
C ARG A 199 -17.54 -17.22 -13.50
N LEU A 200 -16.38 -16.74 -13.05
CA LEU A 200 -16.21 -16.27 -11.67
C LEU A 200 -16.84 -14.91 -11.41
N TYR A 201 -16.59 -13.94 -12.29
CA TYR A 201 -16.88 -12.53 -12.03
C TYR A 201 -17.99 -11.94 -12.90
N ASN A 202 -18.48 -12.70 -13.88
CA ASN A 202 -19.52 -12.31 -14.84
C ASN A 202 -19.43 -10.84 -15.35
N PRO A 203 -18.30 -10.44 -15.95
CA PRO A 203 -18.02 -9.06 -16.34
C PRO A 203 -18.74 -8.61 -17.64
N ILE A 204 -20.04 -8.86 -17.75
CA ILE A 204 -20.85 -8.62 -18.95
C ILE A 204 -21.73 -7.36 -18.85
N SER A 205 -21.62 -6.57 -17.77
CA SER A 205 -22.55 -5.46 -17.52
C SER A 205 -22.54 -4.43 -18.65
N LEU A 206 -21.39 -4.13 -19.25
CA LEU A 206 -21.31 -3.24 -20.40
C LEU A 206 -22.06 -3.80 -21.63
N ASP A 207 -21.91 -5.10 -21.89
CA ASP A 207 -22.63 -5.79 -22.98
C ASP A 207 -24.15 -5.74 -22.73
N ILE A 208 -24.59 -5.85 -21.48
CA ILE A 208 -25.99 -5.63 -21.10
C ILE A 208 -26.43 -4.20 -21.43
N VAL A 209 -25.69 -3.17 -21.01
CA VAL A 209 -26.04 -1.76 -21.27
C VAL A 209 -26.27 -1.47 -22.76
N TYR A 210 -25.46 -2.07 -23.64
CA TYR A 210 -25.63 -1.91 -25.09
C TYR A 210 -26.90 -2.55 -25.64
N ASN A 211 -27.41 -3.62 -25.01
CA ASN A 211 -28.57 -4.39 -25.47
C ASN A 211 -29.87 -4.01 -24.75
N LEU A 212 -29.85 -3.05 -23.82
CA LEU A 212 -31.06 -2.54 -23.17
C LEU A 212 -31.85 -1.63 -24.12
N ASN A 213 -33.18 -1.66 -24.01
CA ASN A 213 -34.03 -0.65 -24.65
C ASN A 213 -33.93 0.67 -23.87
N SER A 214 -33.89 0.58 -22.54
CA SER A 214 -33.60 1.68 -21.63
C SER A 214 -32.23 2.29 -21.93
N ASN A 215 -32.14 3.62 -21.85
CA ASN A 215 -30.86 4.31 -22.06
C ASN A 215 -30.07 4.49 -20.75
N TYR A 216 -30.41 3.74 -19.71
CA TYR A 216 -29.74 3.80 -18.42
C TYR A 216 -29.53 2.41 -17.82
N TYR A 217 -28.55 2.30 -16.93
CA TYR A 217 -28.27 1.14 -16.10
C TYR A 217 -27.83 1.58 -14.71
N PHE A 218 -28.31 0.94 -13.64
CA PHE A 218 -27.95 1.33 -12.28
C PHE A 218 -26.72 0.59 -11.75
N VAL A 219 -25.81 1.34 -11.15
CA VAL A 219 -24.68 0.84 -10.36
C VAL A 219 -24.85 1.28 -8.92
N LYS A 220 -24.70 0.36 -7.97
CA LYS A 220 -24.84 0.68 -6.53
C LYS A 220 -23.50 1.18 -5.96
N ASP A 221 -22.42 0.56 -6.40
CA ASP A 221 -21.08 0.84 -5.94
C ASP A 221 -20.54 2.21 -6.40
N ASP A 222 -20.26 3.09 -5.44
CA ASP A 222 -19.69 4.41 -5.69
C ASP A 222 -18.27 4.35 -6.28
N GLN A 223 -17.50 3.27 -6.03
CA GLN A 223 -16.13 3.11 -6.53
C GLN A 223 -16.04 3.16 -8.06
N PHE A 224 -17.07 2.67 -8.73
CA PHE A 224 -17.19 2.78 -10.18
C PHE A 224 -17.05 4.25 -10.64
N PHE A 225 -17.77 5.17 -9.99
CA PHE A 225 -17.78 6.60 -10.34
C PHE A 225 -16.54 7.34 -9.85
N GLN A 226 -15.81 6.79 -8.89
CA GLN A 226 -14.51 7.31 -8.47
C GLN A 226 -13.44 7.01 -9.53
N ILE A 227 -13.33 5.75 -9.94
CA ILE A 227 -12.32 5.30 -10.91
C ILE A 227 -12.53 5.97 -12.27
N MET A 228 -13.76 5.99 -12.78
CA MET A 228 -14.06 6.52 -14.10
C MET A 228 -13.83 8.04 -14.21
N GLY A 229 -13.93 8.79 -13.11
CA GLY A 229 -13.62 10.23 -13.01
C GLY A 229 -14.54 11.19 -13.78
N LYS A 230 -15.18 10.74 -14.87
CA LYS A 230 -16.09 11.53 -15.72
C LYS A 230 -17.52 11.38 -15.21
N ARG A 231 -18.04 12.44 -14.60
CA ARG A 231 -19.42 12.48 -14.07
C ARG A 231 -20.29 13.41 -14.89
N ALA A 232 -21.48 12.95 -15.22
CA ALA A 232 -22.56 13.72 -15.82
C ALA A 232 -23.72 13.79 -14.85
N PHE A 233 -24.38 14.95 -14.83
CA PHE A 233 -25.58 15.16 -14.05
C PHE A 233 -26.79 14.79 -14.90
N VAL A 234 -27.68 13.95 -14.34
CA VAL A 234 -28.82 13.40 -15.08
C VAL A 234 -30.11 13.50 -14.27
N ARG A 235 -31.23 13.45 -14.99
CA ARG A 235 -32.56 13.28 -14.42
C ARG A 235 -33.34 12.29 -15.25
N PHE A 236 -34.30 11.62 -14.62
CA PHE A 236 -35.23 10.75 -15.32
C PHE A 236 -36.44 11.54 -15.80
N SER A 237 -36.94 11.18 -16.98
CA SER A 237 -38.16 11.72 -17.57
C SER A 237 -39.03 10.56 -18.00
N ASN A 238 -40.31 10.59 -17.64
CA ASN A 238 -41.29 9.65 -18.13
C ASN A 238 -41.73 10.07 -19.55
N VAL A 239 -41.52 9.19 -20.52
CA VAL A 239 -41.93 9.40 -21.91
C VAL A 239 -43.09 8.45 -22.19
N VAL A 240 -44.23 9.00 -22.58
CA VAL A 240 -45.34 8.20 -23.11
C VAL A 240 -45.08 8.01 -24.60
N GLY A 241 -44.93 6.76 -25.05
CA GLY A 241 -44.72 6.45 -26.46
C GLY A 241 -45.92 6.90 -27.32
N ASN A 242 -45.64 7.43 -28.51
CA ASN A 242 -46.70 7.89 -29.43
C ASN A 242 -47.29 6.77 -30.31
N ASP A 243 -46.69 5.57 -30.38
CA ASP A 243 -46.94 4.65 -31.51
C ASP A 243 -47.29 3.18 -31.21
N THR A 244 -47.68 2.80 -30.00
CA THR A 244 -48.28 1.47 -29.79
C THR A 244 -49.47 1.50 -28.84
N ARG A 245 -50.44 0.61 -29.08
CA ARG A 245 -51.78 0.57 -28.46
C ARG A 245 -51.78 0.37 -26.94
N ASP A 246 -50.63 0.14 -26.34
CA ASP A 246 -50.43 0.12 -24.89
C ASP A 246 -49.55 1.32 -24.50
N LYS A 247 -50.19 2.40 -24.03
CA LYS A 247 -49.53 3.60 -23.50
C LYS A 247 -48.88 3.31 -22.14
N VAL A 248 -47.88 2.45 -22.11
CA VAL A 248 -47.11 2.19 -20.90
C VAL A 248 -46.10 3.34 -20.74
N PRO A 249 -46.06 4.02 -19.58
CA PRO A 249 -45.03 5.01 -19.29
C PRO A 249 -43.64 4.36 -19.37
N PHE A 250 -42.71 4.98 -20.10
CA PHE A 250 -41.34 4.50 -20.26
C PHE A 250 -40.35 5.54 -19.74
N TYR A 251 -39.53 5.16 -18.76
CA TYR A 251 -38.54 6.07 -18.20
C TYR A 251 -37.30 6.18 -19.07
N VAL A 252 -36.83 7.41 -19.28
CA VAL A 252 -35.61 7.73 -20.02
C VAL A 252 -34.72 8.65 -19.18
N CYS A 253 -33.42 8.38 -19.18
CA CYS A 253 -32.41 9.20 -18.53
C CYS A 253 -31.95 10.33 -19.45
N VAL A 254 -31.91 11.57 -18.95
CA VAL A 254 -31.53 12.75 -19.75
C VAL A 254 -30.47 13.56 -19.00
N ARG A 255 -29.43 13.98 -19.73
CA ARG A 255 -28.40 14.89 -19.21
C ARG A 255 -29.01 16.23 -18.83
N THR A 256 -28.61 16.78 -17.69
CA THR A 256 -29.13 18.04 -17.19
C THR A 256 -28.07 18.84 -16.43
N THR A 257 -28.44 19.99 -15.90
CA THR A 257 -27.57 20.84 -15.07
C THR A 257 -27.57 20.35 -13.63
N THR A 258 -26.54 20.69 -12.85
CA THR A 258 -26.42 20.35 -11.43
C THR A 258 -27.66 20.68 -10.61
N THR A 259 -28.32 21.81 -10.90
CA THR A 259 -29.53 22.28 -10.21
C THR A 259 -30.78 21.45 -10.44
N LYS A 260 -30.85 20.69 -11.54
CA LYS A 260 -32.03 19.90 -11.95
C LYS A 260 -31.75 18.39 -11.92
N ALA A 261 -30.57 18.01 -11.47
CA ALA A 261 -30.10 16.64 -11.50
C ALA A 261 -30.66 15.87 -10.31
N THR A 262 -31.19 14.68 -10.58
CA THR A 262 -31.58 13.75 -9.52
C THR A 262 -30.48 12.73 -9.25
N HIS A 263 -29.66 12.41 -10.26
CA HIS A 263 -28.60 11.40 -10.17
C HIS A 263 -27.31 11.85 -10.86
N ILE A 264 -26.21 11.17 -10.50
CA ILE A 264 -24.94 11.22 -11.21
C ILE A 264 -24.86 10.01 -12.13
N ALA A 265 -24.29 10.18 -13.31
CA ALA A 265 -24.07 9.11 -14.26
C ALA A 265 -22.71 9.22 -14.95
N TYR A 266 -22.25 8.11 -15.49
CA TYR A 266 -21.20 8.03 -16.49
C TYR A 266 -21.85 7.93 -17.87
N ILE A 267 -21.34 8.68 -18.85
CA ILE A 267 -21.82 8.63 -20.23
C ILE A 267 -21.00 7.58 -20.98
N VAL A 268 -21.66 6.58 -21.55
CA VAL A 268 -20.98 5.58 -22.39
C VAL A 268 -20.72 6.21 -23.76
N THR A 269 -19.45 6.46 -24.07
CA THR A 269 -19.03 7.23 -25.25
C THR A 269 -18.43 6.39 -26.38
N ASP A 270 -18.52 5.06 -26.35
CA ASP A 270 -17.79 4.25 -27.35
C ASP A 270 -18.29 4.53 -28.78
N VAL A 271 -17.35 4.97 -29.61
CA VAL A 271 -17.54 5.60 -30.93
C VAL A 271 -17.56 4.57 -32.06
N THR A 272 -17.56 3.27 -31.74
CA THR A 272 -17.30 2.21 -32.75
C THR A 272 -18.50 1.36 -33.16
N GLN A 273 -19.70 1.60 -32.63
CA GLN A 273 -20.93 0.96 -33.12
C GLN A 273 -22.08 1.97 -33.25
N ILE A 274 -21.95 2.88 -34.22
CA ILE A 274 -23.10 3.51 -34.88
C ILE A 274 -23.39 2.63 -36.10
N SER A 275 -24.26 1.65 -35.95
CA SER A 275 -24.69 0.75 -37.03
C SER A 275 -25.73 -0.20 -36.44
N PHE A 276 -26.96 -0.36 -36.92
CA PHE A 276 -27.70 0.16 -38.06
C PHE A 276 -29.18 0.09 -37.60
N ASN A 277 -29.99 1.03 -38.08
CA ASN A 277 -31.43 1.20 -37.85
C ASN A 277 -31.87 1.95 -36.58
N ASP A 278 -32.69 2.95 -36.90
CA ASP A 278 -33.53 3.78 -36.05
C ASP A 278 -32.89 4.92 -35.27
N LYS A 279 -32.92 6.07 -35.95
CA LYS A 279 -32.98 7.44 -35.47
C LYS A 279 -33.56 7.58 -34.05
N LYS A 280 -32.70 7.42 -33.05
CA LYS A 280 -32.64 8.13 -31.76
C LYS A 280 -31.30 7.72 -31.14
N ASP A 281 -30.23 8.37 -31.57
CA ASP A 281 -28.90 8.33 -30.95
C ASP A 281 -29.00 8.86 -29.51
N GLY A 282 -29.47 7.99 -28.61
CA GLY A 282 -29.62 8.25 -27.20
C GLY A 282 -28.35 7.79 -26.51
N LEU A 283 -27.57 8.74 -26.00
CA LEU A 283 -26.50 8.45 -25.06
C LEU A 283 -26.98 7.43 -24.02
N LYS A 284 -26.21 6.36 -23.83
CA LYS A 284 -26.42 5.41 -22.73
C LYS A 284 -25.74 5.95 -21.47
N PHE A 285 -26.42 5.83 -20.34
CA PHE A 285 -25.98 6.34 -19.05
C PHE A 285 -25.81 5.21 -18.05
N ILE A 286 -24.65 5.10 -17.41
CA ILE A 286 -24.50 4.25 -16.23
C ILE A 286 -24.74 5.15 -15.02
N VAL A 287 -25.85 4.97 -14.33
CA VAL A 287 -26.38 5.88 -13.32
C VAL A 287 -26.08 5.34 -11.93
N ARG A 288 -25.61 6.20 -11.03
CA ARG A 288 -25.47 5.85 -9.63
C ARG A 288 -26.87 5.60 -9.06
N LYS A 289 -27.12 4.43 -8.49
CA LYS A 289 -28.42 4.06 -7.93
C LYS A 289 -28.86 5.04 -6.84
N ARG A 290 -27.92 5.51 -6.02
CA ARG A 290 -28.19 6.52 -4.99
C ARG A 290 -28.36 7.92 -5.61
N PRO A 291 -29.47 8.63 -5.34
CA PRO A 291 -29.70 9.98 -5.85
C PRO A 291 -28.70 11.00 -5.27
N ILE A 292 -28.67 12.22 -5.83
CA ILE A 292 -27.84 13.34 -5.32
C ILE A 292 -28.44 13.95 -4.06
N MET A 293 -29.78 14.04 -4.00
CA MET A 293 -30.54 14.52 -2.84
C MET A 293 -31.67 13.53 -2.57
N GLU A 294 -31.84 13.12 -1.32
CA GLU A 294 -32.85 12.12 -0.92
C GLU A 294 -34.28 12.70 -0.86
N ASP A 295 -34.46 14.03 -0.99
CA ASP A 295 -35.71 14.70 -0.55
C ASP A 295 -36.23 15.85 -1.45
N VAL A 296 -35.97 15.81 -2.76
CA VAL A 296 -36.57 16.80 -3.68
C VAL A 296 -37.72 16.14 -4.44
N TYR A 297 -38.94 16.61 -4.20
CA TYR A 297 -40.16 16.46 -5.02
C TYR A 297 -39.87 16.04 -6.47
N SER A 298 -39.66 14.73 -6.69
CA SER A 298 -39.45 14.18 -8.01
C SER A 298 -40.70 13.41 -8.37
N ASP A 299 -41.39 13.83 -9.44
CA ASP A 299 -42.54 13.13 -10.02
C ASP A 299 -42.18 11.75 -10.62
N VAL A 300 -41.02 11.18 -10.26
CA VAL A 300 -40.46 9.94 -10.79
C VAL A 300 -40.71 8.82 -9.79
N ASN A 301 -41.48 7.81 -10.20
CA ASN A 301 -41.68 6.61 -9.39
C ASN A 301 -40.44 5.70 -9.50
N ILE A 302 -39.58 5.74 -8.47
CA ILE A 302 -38.32 4.97 -8.41
C ILE A 302 -38.57 3.46 -8.55
N SER A 303 -39.66 2.94 -7.97
CA SER A 303 -39.98 1.52 -8.02
C SER A 303 -40.34 1.04 -9.43
N GLU A 304 -41.07 1.83 -10.21
CA GLU A 304 -41.38 1.51 -11.61
C GLU A 304 -40.11 1.53 -12.47
N LEU A 305 -39.24 2.50 -12.21
CA LEU A 305 -37.98 2.67 -12.94
C LEU A 305 -37.02 1.50 -12.68
N GLU A 306 -36.87 1.07 -11.42
CA GLU A 306 -36.11 -0.13 -11.07
C GLU A 306 -36.72 -1.40 -11.67
N ASN A 307 -38.04 -1.52 -11.69
CA ASN A 307 -38.73 -2.68 -12.25
C ASN A 307 -38.57 -2.75 -13.78
N GLN A 308 -38.65 -1.62 -14.48
CA GLN A 308 -38.39 -1.53 -15.93
C GLN A 308 -36.98 -2.06 -16.24
N LEU A 309 -35.96 -1.55 -15.54
CA LEU A 309 -34.58 -2.00 -15.73
C LEU A 309 -34.41 -3.49 -15.40
N PHE A 310 -34.98 -3.96 -14.28
CA PHE A 310 -34.87 -5.36 -13.85
C PHE A 310 -35.44 -6.33 -14.91
N ILE A 311 -36.61 -6.03 -15.46
CA ILE A 311 -37.24 -6.85 -16.50
C ILE A 311 -36.36 -6.91 -17.76
N GLU A 312 -35.87 -5.75 -18.23
CA GLU A 312 -35.03 -5.69 -19.43
C GLU A 312 -33.69 -6.44 -19.23
N VAL A 313 -33.01 -6.21 -18.10
CA VAL A 313 -31.75 -6.88 -17.77
C VAL A 313 -31.92 -8.40 -17.78
N LYS A 314 -32.99 -8.91 -17.13
CA LYS A 314 -33.26 -10.35 -17.07
C LYS A 314 -33.49 -10.98 -18.46
N VAL A 315 -34.16 -10.26 -19.37
CA VAL A 315 -34.36 -10.72 -20.76
C VAL A 315 -33.01 -10.83 -21.48
N VAL A 316 -32.17 -9.81 -21.36
CA VAL A 316 -30.84 -9.76 -21.99
C VAL A 316 -29.91 -10.84 -21.42
N GLU A 317 -29.85 -11.01 -20.09
CA GLU A 317 -29.05 -12.03 -19.41
C GLU A 317 -29.45 -13.45 -19.81
N ASN A 318 -30.74 -13.73 -19.95
CA ASN A 318 -31.23 -15.01 -20.43
C ASN A 318 -30.77 -15.28 -21.88
N GLY A 319 -30.78 -14.25 -22.73
CA GLY A 319 -30.24 -14.34 -24.09
C GLY A 319 -28.76 -14.69 -24.09
N PHE A 320 -27.94 -13.98 -23.31
CA PHE A 320 -26.51 -14.26 -23.17
C PHE A 320 -26.23 -15.67 -22.65
N SER A 321 -26.93 -16.08 -21.59
CA SER A 321 -26.76 -17.39 -20.94
C SER A 321 -27.17 -18.55 -21.85
N THR A 322 -28.20 -18.37 -22.68
CA THR A 322 -28.68 -19.45 -23.56
C THR A 322 -27.75 -19.67 -24.75
N TYR A 323 -27.28 -18.60 -25.39
CA TYR A 323 -26.55 -18.72 -26.66
C TYR A 323 -25.02 -18.67 -26.49
N ILE A 324 -24.50 -17.73 -25.69
CA ILE A 324 -23.04 -17.54 -25.60
C ILE A 324 -22.39 -18.65 -24.76
N PHE A 325 -22.98 -18.99 -23.61
CA PHE A 325 -22.42 -20.01 -22.72
C PHE A 325 -22.35 -21.39 -23.39
N GLN A 326 -23.34 -21.74 -24.22
CA GLN A 326 -23.35 -22.99 -24.96
C GLN A 326 -22.22 -23.04 -26.00
N LEU A 327 -22.01 -21.94 -26.74
CA LEU A 327 -20.93 -21.83 -27.72
C LEU A 327 -19.55 -21.85 -27.06
N GLU A 328 -19.36 -21.15 -25.95
CA GLU A 328 -18.11 -21.16 -25.19
C GLU A 328 -17.78 -22.56 -24.66
N ASN A 329 -18.76 -23.26 -24.09
CA ASN A 329 -18.55 -24.62 -23.58
C ASN A 329 -18.23 -25.63 -24.69
N GLN A 330 -18.76 -25.42 -25.91
CA GLN A 330 -18.40 -26.23 -27.07
C GLN A 330 -16.98 -25.92 -27.51
N LEU A 331 -16.61 -24.64 -27.62
CA LEU A 331 -15.28 -24.18 -28.02
C LEU A 331 -14.19 -24.73 -27.07
N MET A 332 -14.43 -24.68 -25.75
CA MET A 332 -13.51 -25.18 -24.72
C MET A 332 -13.21 -26.68 -24.82
N LYS A 333 -14.05 -27.48 -25.48
CA LYS A 333 -13.78 -28.92 -25.69
C LYS A 333 -12.71 -29.19 -26.74
N PHE A 334 -12.39 -28.21 -27.58
CA PHE A 334 -11.47 -28.36 -28.71
C PHE A 334 -10.15 -27.60 -28.52
N ILE A 335 -9.97 -26.93 -27.38
CA ILE A 335 -8.81 -26.07 -27.12
C ILE A 335 -7.76 -26.82 -26.31
N ASN A 336 -6.62 -27.09 -26.95
CA ASN A 336 -5.37 -27.50 -26.32
C ASN A 336 -4.39 -26.31 -26.25
N GLU A 337 -4.83 -25.18 -25.71
CA GLU A 337 -3.94 -24.03 -25.47
C GLU A 337 -3.13 -24.25 -24.19
N GLU A 338 -1.80 -24.06 -24.27
CA GLU A 338 -0.95 -23.93 -23.09
C GLU A 338 -1.36 -22.67 -22.30
N GLU A 339 -1.37 -22.78 -20.97
CA GLU A 339 -1.69 -21.64 -20.11
C GLU A 339 -0.61 -20.56 -20.24
N LYS A 340 -1.01 -19.38 -20.73
CA LYS A 340 -0.15 -18.19 -20.68
C LYS A 340 0.03 -17.80 -19.22
N THR A 341 1.27 -17.76 -18.73
CA THR A 341 1.59 -17.46 -17.32
C THR A 341 1.83 -15.96 -17.04
N ASN A 342 1.66 -15.10 -18.05
CA ASN A 342 2.01 -13.68 -17.99
C ASN A 342 0.90 -12.78 -17.44
N TYR A 343 0.04 -13.29 -16.55
CA TYR A 343 -0.99 -12.48 -15.91
C TYR A 343 -1.19 -12.92 -14.45
N ARG A 344 -1.69 -12.02 -13.62
CA ARG A 344 -2.05 -12.28 -12.23
C ARG A 344 -3.45 -11.73 -11.98
N VAL A 345 -4.23 -12.47 -11.19
CA VAL A 345 -5.53 -12.03 -10.73
C VAL A 345 -5.48 -11.97 -9.21
N GLY A 346 -5.62 -10.77 -8.66
CA GLY A 346 -5.63 -10.52 -7.22
C GLY A 346 -6.92 -9.82 -6.81
N MET A 347 -7.22 -9.83 -5.52
CA MET A 347 -8.28 -9.01 -4.95
C MET A 347 -7.70 -7.72 -4.39
N ILE A 348 -8.41 -6.60 -4.60
CA ILE A 348 -8.07 -5.30 -4.03
C ILE A 348 -9.26 -4.73 -3.28
N SER A 349 -9.05 -4.27 -2.05
CA SER A 349 -10.14 -3.67 -1.26
C SER A 349 -10.46 -2.25 -1.75
N GLY A 350 -11.71 -1.82 -1.57
CA GLY A 350 -12.15 -0.45 -1.87
C GLY A 350 -11.33 0.62 -1.16
N GLU A 351 -10.87 0.36 0.07
CA GLU A 351 -10.03 1.27 0.84
C GLU A 351 -8.65 1.51 0.22
N VAL A 352 -8.09 0.48 -0.44
CA VAL A 352 -6.83 0.60 -1.19
C VAL A 352 -7.10 1.37 -2.48
N LEU A 353 -8.23 1.12 -3.15
CA LEU A 353 -8.61 1.86 -4.36
C LEU A 353 -8.80 3.36 -4.11
N ASP A 354 -9.45 3.75 -3.00
CA ASP A 354 -9.68 5.16 -2.64
C ASP A 354 -8.37 5.96 -2.46
N GLN A 355 -7.29 5.28 -2.09
CA GLN A 355 -5.99 5.92 -1.87
C GLN A 355 -5.19 6.13 -3.16
N ILE A 356 -5.60 5.48 -4.25
CA ILE A 356 -4.96 5.58 -5.56
C ILE A 356 -5.47 6.83 -6.28
N ARG A 357 -4.55 7.75 -6.60
CA ARG A 357 -4.90 8.94 -7.41
C ARG A 357 -4.90 8.65 -8.91
N ASP A 358 -3.87 7.94 -9.36
CA ASP A 358 -3.54 7.78 -10.77
C ASP A 358 -3.29 6.31 -11.08
N PHE A 359 -3.74 5.90 -12.27
CA PHE A 359 -3.51 4.57 -12.81
C PHE A 359 -2.62 4.69 -14.05
N PRO A 360 -1.86 3.64 -14.38
CA PRO A 360 -1.75 2.36 -13.67
C PRO A 360 -0.90 2.42 -12.40
N VAL A 361 -1.10 1.45 -11.50
CA VAL A 361 -0.41 1.37 -10.22
C VAL A 361 0.47 0.13 -10.16
N SER A 362 1.75 0.30 -9.85
CA SER A 362 2.66 -0.85 -9.71
C SER A 362 2.25 -1.76 -8.55
N LYS A 363 2.56 -3.06 -8.64
CA LYS A 363 2.30 -4.01 -7.56
C LYS A 363 2.99 -3.59 -6.26
N PHE A 364 4.20 -3.05 -6.36
CA PHE A 364 4.92 -2.44 -5.26
C PHE A 364 4.07 -1.42 -4.51
N THR A 365 3.45 -0.49 -5.24
CA THR A 365 2.65 0.59 -4.66
C THR A 365 1.39 0.04 -4.00
N MET A 366 0.67 -0.85 -4.68
CA MET A 366 -0.54 -1.47 -4.11
C MET A 366 -0.24 -2.21 -2.81
N SER A 367 0.91 -2.90 -2.74
CA SER A 367 1.34 -3.62 -1.55
C SER A 367 1.65 -2.69 -0.38
N LEU A 368 2.21 -1.50 -0.63
CA LEU A 368 2.45 -0.50 0.41
C LEU A 368 1.15 0.11 0.93
N ILE A 369 0.20 0.43 0.03
CA ILE A 369 -1.11 0.95 0.41
C ILE A 369 -1.88 -0.09 1.24
N ALA A 370 -1.88 -1.36 0.82
CA ALA A 370 -2.50 -2.46 1.55
C ALA A 370 -1.86 -2.71 2.93
N ALA A 371 -0.57 -2.41 3.08
CA ALA A 371 0.12 -2.46 4.36
C ALA A 371 -0.20 -1.27 5.29
N GLY A 372 -1.01 -0.29 4.82
CA GLY A 372 -1.39 0.89 5.59
C GLY A 372 -0.28 1.92 5.73
N GLU A 373 0.71 1.90 4.84
CA GLU A 373 1.85 2.81 4.87
C GLU A 373 1.45 4.26 4.59
N ASP A 374 2.14 5.22 5.22
CA ASP A 374 1.83 6.64 5.01
C ASP A 374 2.07 7.05 3.57
N ARG A 375 1.16 7.85 3.02
CA ARG A 375 1.24 8.33 1.64
C ARG A 375 2.58 8.98 1.28
N LYS A 376 3.15 9.81 2.16
CA LYS A 376 4.44 10.46 1.87
C LYS A 376 5.57 9.45 1.78
N TYR A 377 5.49 8.40 2.59
CA TYR A 377 6.43 7.29 2.55
C TYR A 377 6.32 6.51 1.25
N ILE A 378 5.08 6.23 0.79
CA ILE A 378 4.83 5.59 -0.51
C ILE A 378 5.40 6.44 -1.66
N GLU A 379 5.12 7.74 -1.67
CA GLU A 379 5.64 8.67 -2.70
C GLU A 379 7.18 8.69 -2.72
N LEU A 380 7.83 8.69 -1.56
CA LEU A 380 9.30 8.64 -1.45
C LEU A 380 9.88 7.32 -1.97
N LEU A 381 9.25 6.20 -1.64
CA LEU A 381 9.69 4.88 -2.10
C LEU A 381 9.49 4.69 -3.60
N GLN A 382 8.39 5.21 -4.16
CA GLN A 382 8.18 5.23 -5.61
C GLN A 382 9.26 6.04 -6.32
N GLU A 383 9.63 7.20 -5.77
CA GLU A 383 10.68 8.03 -6.36
C GLU A 383 12.03 7.32 -6.33
N LEU A 384 12.38 6.66 -5.22
CA LEU A 384 13.58 5.83 -5.13
C LEU A 384 13.56 4.71 -6.17
N ALA A 385 12.43 4.01 -6.32
CA ALA A 385 12.27 2.95 -7.30
C ALA A 385 12.48 3.44 -8.74
N ARG A 386 11.93 4.61 -9.11
CA ARG A 386 12.15 5.26 -10.41
C ARG A 386 13.60 5.64 -10.64
N ARG A 387 14.27 6.16 -9.60
CA ARG A 387 15.68 6.57 -9.68
C ARG A 387 16.60 5.37 -9.94
N LEU A 388 16.34 4.25 -9.27
CA LEU A 388 17.06 2.99 -9.51
C LEU A 388 16.82 2.44 -10.90
N GLU A 389 15.56 2.43 -11.34
CA GLU A 389 15.18 2.02 -12.69
C GLU A 389 15.94 2.83 -13.75
N LYS A 390 15.97 4.15 -13.60
CA LYS A 390 16.71 5.05 -14.50
C LYS A 390 18.21 4.74 -14.54
N ILE A 391 18.86 4.57 -13.38
CA ILE A 391 20.30 4.25 -13.31
C ILE A 391 20.62 2.93 -14.01
N CYS A 392 19.78 1.92 -13.81
CA CYS A 392 19.94 0.62 -14.46
C CYS A 392 19.71 0.69 -15.96
N MET A 393 18.66 1.39 -16.38
CA MET A 393 18.33 1.58 -17.79
C MET A 393 19.46 2.31 -18.53
N GLU A 394 19.96 3.42 -18.00
CA GLU A 394 21.06 4.19 -18.63
C GLU A 394 22.35 3.36 -18.76
N LYS A 395 22.70 2.58 -17.74
CA LYS A 395 23.89 1.71 -17.79
C LYS A 395 23.73 0.59 -18.81
N THR A 396 22.58 -0.07 -18.85
CA THR A 396 22.34 -1.18 -19.77
C THR A 396 22.23 -0.68 -21.21
N LEU A 397 21.52 0.42 -21.46
CA LEU A 397 21.45 1.04 -22.78
C LEU A 397 22.83 1.41 -23.31
N ARG A 398 23.68 2.04 -22.48
CA ARG A 398 25.06 2.35 -22.87
C ARG A 398 25.84 1.10 -23.27
N SER A 399 25.71 0.01 -22.51
CA SER A 399 26.36 -1.26 -22.86
C SER A 399 25.79 -1.90 -24.14
N LEU A 400 24.50 -1.72 -24.43
CA LEU A 400 23.89 -2.19 -25.68
C LEU A 400 24.38 -1.35 -26.87
N GLU A 401 24.48 -0.03 -26.71
CA GLU A 401 25.05 0.89 -27.70
C GLU A 401 26.51 0.55 -27.99
N GLU A 402 27.33 0.31 -26.98
CA GLU A 402 28.73 -0.13 -27.14
C GLU A 402 28.89 -1.45 -27.92
N ILE A 403 27.91 -2.35 -27.83
CA ILE A 403 27.90 -3.58 -28.65
C ILE A 403 27.46 -3.25 -30.07
N ARG A 404 26.41 -2.43 -30.23
CA ARG A 404 25.89 -2.00 -31.53
C ARG A 404 26.95 -1.26 -32.36
N GLU A 405 27.71 -0.36 -31.74
CA GLU A 405 28.74 0.46 -32.39
C GLU A 405 29.97 -0.35 -32.86
N LYS A 406 30.17 -1.57 -32.34
CA LYS A 406 31.28 -2.45 -32.78
C LYS A 406 31.07 -3.08 -34.14
N PHE A 407 29.86 -3.01 -34.70
CA PHE A 407 29.52 -3.59 -35.99
C PHE A 407 29.36 -2.50 -37.04
N ASP A 408 30.09 -2.64 -38.15
CA ASP A 408 30.19 -1.63 -39.21
C ASP A 408 28.88 -1.53 -40.03
N GLN A 409 28.44 -0.31 -40.36
CA GLN A 409 27.09 0.02 -40.89
C GLN A 409 26.83 -0.43 -42.36
N LYS A 410 27.64 -1.33 -42.92
CA LYS A 410 27.65 -1.62 -44.37
C LYS A 410 27.24 -3.05 -44.76
N SER A 411 26.69 -3.85 -43.84
CA SER A 411 26.33 -5.26 -44.12
C SER A 411 24.85 -5.57 -43.88
N GLY A 412 24.28 -6.51 -44.66
CA GLY A 412 22.90 -7.00 -44.48
C GLY A 412 22.64 -7.66 -43.12
N MET A 413 23.71 -7.98 -42.37
CA MET A 413 23.66 -8.48 -40.99
C MET A 413 23.25 -7.40 -39.97
N GLN A 414 23.30 -6.11 -40.34
CA GLN A 414 22.89 -4.99 -39.49
C GLN A 414 21.40 -5.03 -39.14
N ILE A 415 20.53 -5.49 -40.05
CA ILE A 415 19.08 -5.55 -39.80
C ILE A 415 18.77 -6.50 -38.62
N GLY A 416 19.45 -7.65 -38.56
CA GLY A 416 19.31 -8.59 -37.44
C GLY A 416 19.77 -8.01 -36.12
N LEU A 417 20.91 -7.30 -36.12
CA LEU A 417 21.45 -6.64 -34.92
C LEU A 417 20.59 -5.47 -34.44
N GLU A 418 20.05 -4.66 -35.35
CA GLU A 418 19.14 -3.56 -35.03
C GLU A 418 17.83 -4.10 -34.43
N MET A 419 17.24 -5.13 -35.06
CA MET A 419 16.04 -5.78 -34.50
C MET A 419 16.31 -6.32 -33.08
N GLU A 420 17.44 -7.00 -32.88
CA GLU A 420 17.81 -7.51 -31.56
C GLU A 420 18.08 -6.37 -30.55
N TYR A 421 18.67 -5.25 -30.97
CA TYR A 421 18.89 -4.08 -30.13
C TYR A 421 17.57 -3.46 -29.63
N TYR A 422 16.59 -3.27 -30.53
CA TYR A 422 15.27 -2.77 -30.14
C TYR A 422 14.53 -3.78 -29.26
N GLN A 423 14.61 -5.07 -29.59
CA GLN A 423 14.01 -6.13 -28.78
C GLN A 423 14.62 -6.20 -27.38
N SER A 424 15.95 -6.11 -27.28
CA SER A 424 16.72 -6.05 -26.03
C SER A 424 16.35 -4.81 -25.21
N THR A 425 16.16 -3.67 -25.87
CA THR A 425 15.74 -2.43 -25.19
C THR A 425 14.35 -2.57 -24.56
N GLU A 426 13.40 -3.16 -25.29
CA GLU A 426 12.05 -3.42 -24.78
C GLU A 426 12.04 -4.49 -23.69
N GLU A 427 12.87 -5.53 -23.83
CA GLU A 427 13.05 -6.57 -22.81
C GLU A 427 13.65 -5.99 -21.52
N CYS A 428 14.62 -5.07 -21.64
CA CYS A 428 15.21 -4.38 -20.49
C CYS A 428 14.15 -3.59 -19.71
N LYS A 429 13.27 -2.84 -20.39
CA LYS A 429 12.18 -2.10 -19.74
C LYS A 429 11.25 -3.05 -18.99
N ARG A 430 10.79 -4.11 -19.65
CA ARG A 430 9.88 -5.11 -19.04
C ARG A 430 10.51 -5.79 -17.83
N ASN A 431 11.76 -6.23 -17.95
CA ASN A 431 12.44 -6.92 -16.84
C ASN A 431 12.70 -5.99 -15.65
N LEU A 432 13.05 -4.72 -15.89
CA LEU A 432 13.22 -3.74 -14.81
C LEU A 432 11.91 -3.43 -14.07
N GLU A 433 10.78 -3.37 -14.77
CA GLU A 433 9.47 -3.23 -14.13
C GLU A 433 9.17 -4.41 -13.17
N VAL A 434 9.44 -5.64 -13.61
CA VAL A 434 9.25 -6.84 -12.78
C VAL A 434 10.21 -6.84 -11.59
N ILE A 435 11.49 -6.52 -11.80
CA ILE A 435 12.50 -6.44 -10.73
C ILE A 435 12.12 -5.40 -9.68
N LYS A 436 11.61 -4.23 -10.10
CA LYS A 436 11.11 -3.21 -9.18
C LYS A 436 10.03 -3.78 -8.27
N ASP A 437 9.06 -4.50 -8.82
CA ASP A 437 7.96 -5.06 -8.03
C ASP A 437 8.41 -6.21 -7.10
N ASP A 438 9.36 -7.03 -7.53
CA ASP A 438 9.84 -8.19 -6.75
C ASP A 438 10.88 -7.81 -5.67
N VAL A 439 11.76 -6.86 -5.99
CA VAL A 439 12.99 -6.61 -5.22
C VAL A 439 12.88 -5.36 -4.37
N MET A 440 12.09 -4.35 -4.76
CA MET A 440 12.08 -3.07 -4.03
C MET A 440 11.57 -3.20 -2.60
N LEU A 441 10.47 -3.94 -2.36
CA LEU A 441 10.00 -4.22 -1.00
C LEU A 441 11.06 -4.94 -0.17
N MET A 442 11.82 -5.86 -0.77
CA MET A 442 12.91 -6.56 -0.08
C MET A 442 14.04 -5.58 0.27
N LEU A 443 14.42 -4.69 -0.64
CA LEU A 443 15.48 -3.69 -0.42
C LEU A 443 15.08 -2.65 0.63
N VAL A 444 13.84 -2.18 0.60
CA VAL A 444 13.28 -1.29 1.62
C VAL A 444 13.18 -2.02 2.95
N LYS A 445 12.69 -3.25 2.96
CA LYS A 445 12.75 -4.10 4.15
C LYS A 445 14.17 -4.31 4.62
N ARG A 446 15.19 -4.32 3.76
CA ARG A 446 16.63 -4.35 4.13
C ARG A 446 17.14 -3.03 4.68
N LEU A 447 16.54 -1.89 4.33
CA LEU A 447 16.74 -0.65 5.10
C LEU A 447 16.15 -0.84 6.50
N GLY A 448 14.92 -1.37 6.57
CA GLY A 448 14.20 -1.69 7.81
C GLY A 448 14.81 -2.82 8.66
N SER A 449 15.50 -3.78 8.03
CA SER A 449 16.03 -4.99 8.66
C SER A 449 17.54 -4.94 8.84
N ARG A 450 18.23 -3.97 8.22
CA ARG A 450 19.51 -3.46 8.75
C ARG A 450 19.31 -2.38 9.81
N SER A 451 18.15 -1.74 9.93
CA SER A 451 17.73 -1.14 11.21
C SER A 451 17.31 -2.19 12.26
N VAL A 452 17.46 -3.50 11.95
CA VAL A 452 17.37 -4.60 12.92
C VAL A 452 18.48 -5.62 12.68
N HIS A 453 19.70 -5.13 12.42
CA HIS A 453 20.93 -5.66 13.04
C HIS A 453 21.65 -4.51 13.77
N GLU A 454 20.88 -3.52 14.23
CA GLU A 454 21.20 -2.97 15.54
C GLU A 454 20.95 -4.13 16.50
N TYR A 455 21.99 -4.61 17.19
CA TYR A 455 21.79 -5.11 18.55
C TYR A 455 20.89 -4.08 19.21
N GLY A 456 19.58 -4.33 19.39
CA GLY A 456 18.57 -3.28 19.66
C GLY A 456 19.15 -2.13 20.47
N LEU A 457 19.64 -1.11 19.77
CA LEU A 457 20.49 -0.11 20.41
C LEU A 457 19.47 0.84 21.02
N VAL A 458 19.26 0.68 22.32
CA VAL A 458 18.40 1.55 23.13
C VAL A 458 18.61 3.00 22.65
N ARG A 459 17.53 3.65 22.16
CA ARG A 459 17.54 5.10 21.91
C ARG A 459 17.99 5.79 23.19
N GLU A 460 18.85 6.80 23.08
CA GLU A 460 19.39 7.54 24.23
C GLU A 460 18.31 7.82 25.28
N GLU A 461 18.36 7.10 26.41
CA GLU A 461 17.41 7.22 27.50
C GLU A 461 18.16 7.52 28.80
N TYR A 462 17.91 8.71 29.34
CA TYR A 462 18.44 9.10 30.64
C TYR A 462 17.66 8.37 31.74
N ILE A 463 18.26 7.33 32.30
CA ILE A 463 17.73 6.62 33.47
C ILE A 463 17.82 7.51 34.72
N SER A 464 18.88 8.32 34.80
CA SER A 464 19.09 9.33 35.82
C SER A 464 20.10 10.38 35.32
N PRO A 465 20.35 11.48 36.06
CA PRO A 465 21.43 12.42 35.71
C PRO A 465 22.82 11.76 35.61
N ARG A 466 23.04 10.61 36.28
CA ARG A 466 24.31 9.87 36.25
C ARG A 466 24.34 8.72 35.23
N PHE A 467 23.17 8.17 34.86
CA PHE A 467 23.10 6.93 34.07
C PHE A 467 22.32 7.15 32.78
N LEU A 468 22.98 6.85 31.65
CA LEU A 468 22.44 6.93 30.30
C LEU A 468 22.41 5.53 29.70
N ALA A 469 21.26 5.09 29.19
CA ALA A 469 21.18 3.92 28.34
C ALA A 469 21.26 4.35 26.88
N ALA A 470 22.27 3.91 26.16
CA ALA A 470 22.47 4.24 24.75
C ALA A 470 23.30 3.16 24.07
N ASP A 471 23.07 2.94 22.78
CA ASP A 471 23.82 1.96 21.99
C ASP A 471 23.84 0.55 22.64
N GLY A 472 22.76 0.16 23.31
CA GLY A 472 22.68 -1.15 24.00
C GLY A 472 23.56 -1.28 25.25
N PHE A 473 24.23 -0.21 25.68
CA PHE A 473 25.01 -0.16 26.92
C PHE A 473 24.34 0.74 27.96
N LEU A 474 24.54 0.40 29.23
CA LEU A 474 24.35 1.34 30.32
C LEU A 474 25.68 2.08 30.54
N ILE A 475 25.64 3.41 30.52
CA ILE A 475 26.79 4.29 30.62
C ILE A 475 26.71 5.03 31.96
N ASP A 476 27.75 4.92 32.78
CA ASP A 476 27.94 5.78 33.94
C ASP A 476 28.62 7.06 33.48
N LEU A 477 27.85 8.14 33.41
CA LEU A 477 28.32 9.46 32.97
C LEU A 477 29.29 10.10 33.98
N ALA A 478 29.28 9.68 35.25
CA ALA A 478 30.21 10.19 36.25
C ALA A 478 31.59 9.52 36.16
N GLU A 479 31.63 8.23 35.80
CA GLU A 479 32.88 7.47 35.61
C GLU A 479 33.33 7.40 34.15
N GLU A 480 32.57 8.02 33.23
CA GLU A 480 32.80 8.03 31.77
C GLU A 480 33.10 6.63 31.22
N LYS A 481 32.31 5.62 31.60
CA LYS A 481 32.51 4.23 31.15
C LYS A 481 31.21 3.44 31.09
N PRO A 482 31.15 2.38 30.28
CA PRO A 482 30.01 1.46 30.33
C PRO A 482 30.05 0.63 31.63
N ILE A 483 28.86 0.29 32.13
CA ILE A 483 28.67 -0.54 33.31
C ILE A 483 27.80 -1.75 32.96
N ASN A 484 28.10 -2.90 33.58
CA ASN A 484 27.29 -4.09 33.41
C ASN A 484 25.88 -3.83 33.99
N PRO A 485 24.78 -4.05 33.24
CA PRO A 485 23.43 -3.91 33.78
C PRO A 485 23.14 -4.82 34.98
N LYS A 486 23.91 -5.91 35.14
CA LYS A 486 23.86 -6.82 36.29
C LYS A 486 24.80 -6.43 37.44
N ASP A 487 25.51 -5.29 37.37
CA ASP A 487 26.46 -4.86 38.41
C ASP A 487 25.73 -4.64 39.76
N PRO A 488 26.15 -5.32 40.85
CA PRO A 488 25.50 -5.20 42.16
C PRO A 488 25.44 -3.77 42.71
N ARG A 489 26.37 -2.89 42.30
CA ARG A 489 26.39 -1.49 42.72
C ARG A 489 25.13 -0.73 42.28
N LEU A 490 24.49 -1.14 41.19
CA LEU A 490 23.25 -0.53 40.70
C LEU A 490 22.07 -0.70 41.69
N LEU A 491 22.11 -1.70 42.58
CA LEU A 491 21.13 -1.85 43.66
C LEU A 491 21.18 -0.68 44.66
N THR A 492 22.36 -0.07 44.82
CA THR A 492 22.57 1.08 45.72
C THR A 492 22.51 2.43 45.01
N LEU A 493 22.88 2.47 43.72
CA LEU A 493 23.01 3.71 42.95
C LEU A 493 21.72 4.13 42.23
N LEU A 494 20.76 3.21 42.04
CA LEU A 494 19.49 3.47 41.36
C LEU A 494 18.29 3.22 42.27
N LYS A 495 17.19 3.93 42.00
CA LYS A 495 15.88 3.66 42.63
C LYS A 495 15.15 2.51 41.92
N ASP A 496 14.16 1.91 42.57
CA ASP A 496 13.40 0.78 42.02
C ASP A 496 12.85 1.04 40.61
N PHE A 497 12.13 2.15 40.41
CA PHE A 497 11.55 2.49 39.10
C PHE A 497 12.61 2.69 37.99
N GLN A 498 13.84 3.09 38.34
CA GLN A 498 14.94 3.26 37.40
C GLN A 498 15.51 1.90 36.99
N ARG A 499 15.57 0.96 37.93
CA ARG A 499 15.92 -0.44 37.64
C ARG A 499 14.85 -1.11 36.79
N ASP A 500 13.57 -0.84 37.05
CA ASP A 500 12.47 -1.33 36.21
C ASP A 500 12.53 -0.75 34.79
N SER A 501 12.99 0.49 34.62
CA SER A 501 13.28 1.04 33.29
C SER A 501 14.43 0.30 32.61
N ILE A 502 15.54 0.05 33.30
CA ILE A 502 16.67 -0.73 32.76
C ILE A 502 16.23 -2.16 32.38
N ALA A 503 15.42 -2.82 33.20
CA ALA A 503 14.94 -4.19 32.94
C ALA A 503 14.01 -4.28 31.70
N ARG A 504 13.35 -3.18 31.34
CA ARG A 504 12.53 -3.07 30.12
C ARG A 504 13.35 -2.75 28.87
N LEU A 505 14.61 -2.37 29.03
CA LEU A 505 15.51 -2.04 27.93
C LEU A 505 16.30 -3.27 27.48
N SER A 506 16.42 -3.44 26.16
CA SER A 506 17.23 -4.50 25.55
C SER A 506 18.71 -4.13 25.57
N LEU A 507 19.35 -4.23 26.74
CA LEU A 507 20.79 -4.01 26.89
C LEU A 507 21.60 -5.28 26.57
N ILE A 508 22.83 -5.10 26.09
CA ILE A 508 23.73 -6.19 25.73
C ILE A 508 24.11 -6.98 27.00
N ASP A 509 23.99 -8.30 26.93
CA ASP A 509 24.47 -9.16 28.00
C ASP A 509 26.00 -9.28 27.93
N TRP A 510 26.67 -8.83 28.98
CA TRP A 510 28.15 -8.85 29.03
C TRP A 510 28.71 -10.28 29.03
N ASP A 511 27.90 -11.29 29.33
CA ASP A 511 28.28 -12.69 29.19
C ASP A 511 28.60 -13.08 27.73
N ASP A 512 28.03 -12.39 26.73
CA ASP A 512 28.35 -12.64 25.33
C ASP A 512 29.78 -12.21 24.96
N PHE A 513 30.36 -11.23 25.67
CA PHE A 513 31.74 -10.80 25.47
C PHE A 513 32.77 -11.82 25.98
N LYS A 514 32.35 -12.80 26.79
CA LYS A 514 33.23 -13.91 27.20
C LYS A 514 33.56 -14.83 26.01
N LYS A 515 32.66 -14.93 25.03
CA LYS A 515 32.81 -15.80 23.85
C LYS A 515 33.81 -15.25 22.82
N SER A 516 34.06 -13.94 22.80
CA SER A 516 35.00 -13.30 21.87
C SER A 516 36.44 -13.39 22.37
N GLN A 517 37.36 -13.80 21.50
CA GLN A 517 38.81 -13.86 21.80
C GLN A 517 39.54 -12.53 21.48
N GLY A 518 38.97 -11.69 20.60
CA GLY A 518 39.56 -10.43 20.16
C GLY A 518 38.87 -9.18 20.70
N PRO A 519 39.35 -7.97 20.33
CA PRO A 519 38.63 -6.73 20.57
C PRO A 519 37.33 -6.69 19.75
N ILE A 520 36.37 -5.89 20.20
CA ILE A 520 34.98 -5.93 19.73
C ILE A 520 34.68 -4.67 18.91
N PRO A 521 34.45 -4.80 17.59
CA PRO A 521 34.01 -3.68 16.76
C PRO A 521 32.57 -3.30 17.08
N LEU A 522 32.32 -2.01 17.31
CA LEU A 522 30.99 -1.46 17.56
C LEU A 522 30.72 -0.21 16.74
N ARG A 523 29.46 -0.05 16.33
CA ARG A 523 28.94 1.20 15.75
C ARG A 523 28.08 1.92 16.79
N ALA A 524 28.73 2.45 17.83
CA ALA A 524 28.09 2.98 19.02
C ALA A 524 28.49 4.44 19.26
N ARG A 525 27.89 5.36 18.49
CA ARG A 525 28.29 6.79 18.45
C ARG A 525 28.19 7.46 19.82
N THR A 526 27.14 7.16 20.57
CA THR A 526 26.86 7.74 21.89
C THR A 526 27.83 7.18 22.94
N LEU A 527 28.07 5.88 22.90
CA LEU A 527 29.06 5.21 23.75
C LEU A 527 30.45 5.84 23.57
N PHE A 528 30.92 5.96 22.33
CA PHE A 528 32.24 6.55 22.04
C PHE A 528 32.30 8.06 22.27
N LYS A 529 31.16 8.74 22.39
CA LYS A 529 31.10 10.16 22.76
C LYS A 529 31.23 10.37 24.28
N HIS A 530 30.61 9.50 25.07
CA HIS A 530 30.49 9.68 26.53
C HIS A 530 31.50 8.87 27.35
N CYS A 531 32.16 7.87 26.76
CA CYS A 531 33.13 7.04 27.48
C CYS A 531 34.59 7.45 27.20
N ARG A 532 35.41 7.37 28.24
CA ARG A 532 36.86 7.61 28.18
C ARG A 532 37.55 6.54 27.33
N LYS A 533 38.35 7.01 26.37
CA LYS A 533 39.12 6.17 25.45
C LYS A 533 40.57 6.04 25.92
N LEU A 534 41.19 4.90 25.62
CA LEU A 534 42.64 4.70 25.69
C LEU A 534 43.15 4.19 24.35
N ASN A 535 44.37 4.56 23.98
CA ASN A 535 45.02 3.98 22.80
C ASN A 535 45.66 2.65 23.18
N LYS A 536 45.30 1.58 22.47
CA LYS A 536 45.90 0.26 22.64
C LYS A 536 46.47 -0.24 21.32
N ILE A 537 47.54 -1.02 21.42
CA ILE A 537 48.23 -1.61 20.28
C ILE A 537 47.51 -2.91 19.90
N PHE A 538 47.12 -3.02 18.63
CA PHE A 538 46.46 -4.17 18.02
C PHE A 538 47.21 -4.60 16.76
N THR A 539 47.01 -5.85 16.34
CA THR A 539 47.38 -6.30 14.99
C THR A 539 46.18 -6.18 14.07
N GLN A 540 46.40 -5.72 12.84
CA GLN A 540 45.35 -5.61 11.82
C GLN A 540 45.43 -6.80 10.85
N ASP A 541 44.31 -7.48 10.62
CA ASP A 541 44.22 -8.53 9.61
C ASP A 541 43.90 -7.99 8.21
N ALA A 542 43.90 -8.88 7.21
CA ALA A 542 43.62 -8.53 5.81
C ALA A 542 42.18 -8.01 5.59
N ASP A 543 41.27 -8.26 6.53
CA ASP A 543 39.89 -7.76 6.52
C ASP A 543 39.76 -6.45 7.33
N PHE A 544 40.88 -5.82 7.68
CA PHE A 544 40.99 -4.58 8.45
C PHE A 544 40.47 -4.66 9.90
N LYS A 545 40.20 -5.86 10.44
CA LYS A 545 39.77 -6.02 11.83
C LYS A 545 40.96 -6.02 12.78
N LEU A 546 40.72 -5.54 14.00
CA LEU A 546 41.73 -5.49 15.05
C LEU A 546 41.75 -6.82 15.81
N ASN A 547 42.95 -7.32 16.06
CA ASN A 547 43.21 -8.51 16.87
C ASN A 547 44.19 -8.15 18.00
N LEU A 548 44.15 -8.89 19.09
CA LEU A 548 45.17 -8.74 20.15
C LEU A 548 46.52 -9.23 19.61
N PRO A 549 47.62 -8.52 19.88
CA PRO A 549 48.93 -8.97 19.45
C PRO A 549 49.23 -10.36 20.05
N PRO A 550 49.85 -11.28 19.29
CA PRO A 550 50.22 -12.58 19.81
C PRO A 550 51.16 -12.42 21.02
N SER A 551 50.90 -13.16 22.08
CA SER A 551 51.83 -13.30 23.21
C SER A 551 53.16 -13.85 22.69
N GLU A 552 54.25 -13.15 23.01
CA GLU A 552 55.65 -13.39 22.61
C GLU A 552 55.94 -14.85 22.23
N VAL A 553 55.87 -15.23 20.94
CA VAL A 553 56.61 -16.35 20.30
C VAL A 553 56.48 -16.34 18.76
N ASN A 554 55.44 -15.77 18.13
CA ASN A 554 55.28 -15.85 16.65
C ASN A 554 54.98 -14.48 16.01
N LEU A 555 55.98 -13.61 15.90
CA LEU A 555 55.93 -12.45 15.00
C LEU A 555 56.49 -12.89 13.64
N THR A 556 55.61 -13.24 12.70
CA THR A 556 55.96 -13.28 11.28
C THR A 556 55.95 -11.85 10.73
N ASP A 557 56.92 -11.51 9.88
CA ASP A 557 57.24 -10.17 9.34
C ASP A 557 56.12 -9.46 8.53
N ALA A 558 54.86 -9.89 8.61
CA ALA A 558 53.75 -9.39 7.79
C ALA A 558 52.55 -8.83 8.57
N GLN A 559 52.58 -8.73 9.91
CA GLN A 559 51.44 -8.19 10.68
C GLN A 559 51.60 -6.70 10.97
N ILE A 560 50.74 -5.88 10.34
CA ILE A 560 50.67 -4.44 10.58
C ILE A 560 50.16 -4.21 12.00
N THR A 561 50.98 -3.56 12.83
CA THR A 561 50.60 -3.16 14.20
C THR A 561 50.09 -1.73 14.21
N ILE A 562 48.93 -1.49 14.82
CA ILE A 562 48.30 -0.17 14.87
C ILE A 562 47.94 0.21 16.31
N SER A 563 48.17 1.47 16.67
CA SER A 563 47.67 2.06 17.92
C SER A 563 46.29 2.65 17.66
N TYR A 564 45.25 2.12 18.30
CA TYR A 564 43.86 2.51 18.04
C TYR A 564 43.11 2.84 19.33
N PRO A 565 42.28 3.91 19.35
CA PRO A 565 41.48 4.27 20.50
C PRO A 565 40.39 3.23 20.78
N CYS A 566 40.27 2.80 22.03
CA CYS A 566 39.31 1.81 22.48
C CYS A 566 38.81 2.09 23.90
N ILE A 567 37.67 1.52 24.27
CA ILE A 567 37.08 1.58 25.61
C ILE A 567 37.32 0.22 26.29
N PRO A 568 37.99 0.17 27.45
CA PRO A 568 38.12 -1.07 28.21
C PRO A 568 36.81 -1.40 28.94
N ILE A 569 36.41 -2.66 28.91
CA ILE A 569 35.34 -3.20 29.76
C ILE A 569 35.88 -4.34 30.62
N PHE A 570 35.49 -4.35 31.89
CA PHE A 570 35.95 -5.32 32.88
C PHE A 570 34.86 -6.36 33.12
N LEU A 571 35.12 -7.59 32.69
CA LEU A 571 34.21 -8.71 32.89
C LEU A 571 34.37 -9.27 34.31
N GLU A 572 33.36 -10.02 34.78
CA GLU A 572 33.33 -10.60 36.14
C GLU A 572 34.46 -11.60 36.41
N ASP A 573 34.99 -12.24 35.36
CA ASP A 573 36.13 -13.17 35.40
C ASP A 573 37.49 -12.43 35.45
N LYS A 574 37.48 -11.11 35.66
CA LYS A 574 38.64 -10.20 35.66
C LYS A 574 39.33 -10.08 34.28
N ASN A 575 38.73 -10.59 33.21
CA ASN A 575 39.23 -10.36 31.86
C ASN A 575 38.85 -8.96 31.39
N VAL A 576 39.79 -8.29 30.71
CA VAL A 576 39.56 -7.00 30.07
C VAL A 576 39.27 -7.23 28.59
N ARG A 577 38.12 -6.75 28.12
CA ARG A 577 37.81 -6.65 26.69
C ARG A 577 37.92 -5.19 26.25
N TYR A 578 38.12 -5.00 24.95
CA TYR A 578 38.30 -3.67 24.36
C TYR A 578 37.25 -3.46 23.28
N LEU A 579 36.46 -2.40 23.42
CA LEU A 579 35.47 -1.96 22.44
C LEU A 579 36.13 -0.91 21.55
N TYR A 580 36.04 -1.04 20.24
CA TYR A 580 36.57 -0.03 19.30
C TYR A 580 35.52 0.36 18.27
N GLU A 581 35.65 1.59 17.77
CA GLU A 581 34.69 2.14 16.81
C GLU A 581 34.91 1.54 15.42
N ASP A 582 33.89 0.88 14.87
CA ASP A 582 33.90 0.29 13.53
C ASP A 582 33.67 1.36 12.45
N SER A 583 34.44 2.45 12.55
CA SER A 583 34.57 3.49 11.54
C SER A 583 35.84 3.22 10.74
N PHE A 584 35.72 3.16 9.41
CA PHE A 584 36.79 2.85 8.45
C PHE A 584 38.15 3.39 8.94
N ILE A 585 39.04 2.49 9.37
CA ILE A 585 40.35 2.85 9.93
C ILE A 585 41.13 3.59 8.82
N PRO A 586 41.38 4.90 8.93
CA PRO A 586 42.05 5.64 7.87
C PRO A 586 43.55 5.34 7.98
N GLY A 587 44.07 4.49 7.10
CA GLY A 587 45.50 4.19 7.11
C GLY A 587 45.96 3.04 6.23
N SER A 588 45.79 3.16 4.90
CA SER A 588 46.73 2.69 3.87
C SER A 588 46.02 2.72 2.53
N ARG A 589 46.27 3.78 1.73
CA ARG A 589 46.03 3.72 0.29
C ARG A 589 47.04 2.72 -0.28
N THR A 590 46.64 1.47 -0.42
CA THR A 590 47.20 0.61 -1.47
C THR A 590 46.10 0.33 -2.45
N ALA A 591 46.28 0.84 -3.66
CA ALA A 591 45.49 0.52 -4.83
C ALA A 591 45.45 -1.00 -5.01
N THR A 592 44.37 -1.64 -4.59
CA THR A 592 44.08 -3.02 -4.98
C THR A 592 43.16 -2.98 -6.19
N THR A 593 43.81 -3.13 -7.33
CA THR A 593 43.28 -3.70 -8.57
C THR A 593 42.32 -4.86 -8.24
N PRO A 594 41.12 -4.95 -8.84
CA PRO A 594 40.26 -6.10 -8.63
C PRO A 594 40.90 -7.30 -9.31
N SER A 595 41.34 -8.29 -8.53
CA SER A 595 41.66 -9.61 -9.07
C SER A 595 40.35 -10.31 -9.44
N SER A 596 39.93 -10.13 -10.68
CA SER A 596 39.02 -11.07 -11.32
C SER A 596 39.76 -12.41 -11.46
N ALA A 597 39.37 -13.39 -10.65
CA ALA A 597 39.71 -14.79 -10.88
C ALA A 597 39.04 -15.23 -12.18
N THR A 598 39.73 -14.96 -13.28
CA THR A 598 39.37 -15.48 -14.59
C THR A 598 39.73 -16.95 -14.59
N PHE A 599 38.73 -17.81 -14.69
CA PHE A 599 38.93 -19.19 -15.14
C PHE A 599 39.74 -19.14 -16.45
N GLN A 600 40.97 -19.64 -16.42
CA GLN A 600 41.75 -19.89 -17.63
C GLN A 600 41.11 -21.09 -18.35
N LEU A 601 40.19 -20.80 -19.27
CA LEU A 601 39.81 -21.71 -20.33
C LEU A 601 40.81 -21.57 -21.48
N ASN A 602 41.31 -22.71 -21.94
CA ASN A 602 42.41 -22.89 -22.90
C ASN A 602 42.39 -21.94 -24.11
N CYS A 603 43.58 -21.42 -24.39
CA CYS A 603 43.93 -20.53 -25.49
C CYS A 603 43.92 -21.24 -26.86
N GLU A 604 42.74 -21.43 -27.46
CA GLU A 604 42.58 -21.65 -28.91
C GLU A 604 41.31 -20.96 -29.47
N TRP A 605 40.27 -20.79 -28.65
CA TRP A 605 39.00 -20.16 -29.07
C TRP A 605 39.09 -18.64 -29.29
N LYS A 606 39.92 -17.91 -28.51
CA LYS A 606 40.08 -16.45 -28.64
C LYS A 606 40.67 -16.01 -30.00
N ASN A 607 41.51 -16.85 -30.61
CA ASN A 607 42.14 -16.52 -31.90
C ASN A 607 41.24 -16.82 -33.10
N ARG A 608 40.23 -17.72 -32.98
CA ARG A 608 39.23 -17.94 -34.03
C ARG A 608 38.14 -16.86 -34.03
N LEU A 609 37.81 -16.30 -32.86
CA LEU A 609 36.80 -15.24 -32.72
C LEU A 609 37.19 -13.91 -33.39
N GLN A 610 38.48 -13.66 -33.66
CA GLN A 610 38.94 -12.40 -34.26
C GLN A 610 38.75 -12.34 -35.78
N ASN A 611 38.51 -13.47 -36.46
CA ASN A 611 38.51 -13.53 -37.93
C ASN A 611 37.18 -13.93 -38.58
N ASP A 612 36.13 -14.21 -37.80
CA ASP A 612 34.81 -14.60 -38.30
C ASP A 612 33.73 -13.62 -37.84
N THR A 613 33.24 -12.80 -38.77
CA THR A 613 32.25 -11.73 -38.55
C THR A 613 30.91 -12.29 -38.07
N GLU A 614 30.56 -13.52 -38.44
CA GLU A 614 29.28 -14.14 -38.08
C GLU A 614 29.31 -14.68 -36.64
N LEU A 615 30.43 -15.26 -36.21
CA LEU A 615 30.67 -15.63 -34.81
C LEU A 615 30.71 -14.40 -33.89
N GLN A 616 31.27 -13.28 -34.34
CA GLN A 616 31.24 -12.02 -33.58
C GLN A 616 29.82 -11.50 -33.41
N LEU A 617 28.99 -11.58 -34.45
CA LEU A 617 27.58 -11.18 -34.40
C LEU A 617 26.79 -12.05 -33.41
N GLN A 618 26.95 -13.37 -33.48
CA GLN A 618 26.30 -14.31 -32.55
C GLN A 618 26.69 -14.04 -31.10
N GLU A 619 27.97 -13.76 -30.84
CA GLU A 619 28.44 -13.41 -29.50
C GLU A 619 27.91 -12.02 -29.06
N GLY A 620 27.80 -11.06 -29.99
CA GLY A 620 27.18 -9.76 -29.74
C GLY A 620 25.71 -9.87 -29.32
N VAL A 621 24.91 -10.63 -30.08
CA VAL A 621 23.50 -10.94 -29.78
C VAL A 621 23.38 -11.65 -28.42
N LYS A 622 24.21 -12.67 -28.19
CA LYS A 622 24.23 -13.39 -26.91
C LYS A 622 24.54 -12.47 -25.73
N ARG A 623 25.46 -11.53 -25.92
CA ARG A 623 25.82 -10.55 -24.90
C ARG A 623 24.72 -9.52 -24.68
N MET A 624 24.02 -9.07 -25.71
CA MET A 624 22.83 -8.20 -25.58
C MET A 624 21.75 -8.90 -24.74
N ARG A 625 21.40 -10.15 -25.07
CA ARG A 625 20.44 -10.96 -24.30
C ARG A 625 20.87 -11.21 -22.85
N LEU A 626 22.17 -11.42 -22.61
CA LEU A 626 22.69 -11.58 -21.25
C LEU A 626 22.53 -10.28 -20.45
N LEU A 627 22.83 -9.13 -21.05
CA LEU A 627 22.72 -7.81 -20.40
C LEU A 627 21.29 -7.44 -20.01
N THR A 628 20.31 -7.95 -20.77
CA THR A 628 18.87 -7.72 -20.55
C THR A 628 18.20 -8.84 -19.78
N SER A 629 18.91 -9.92 -19.46
CA SER A 629 18.39 -11.02 -18.65
C SER A 629 17.98 -10.55 -17.24
N TYR A 630 16.97 -11.20 -16.68
CA TYR A 630 16.42 -10.86 -15.37
C TYR A 630 17.48 -10.84 -14.26
N GLU A 631 18.34 -11.87 -14.17
CA GLU A 631 19.34 -11.96 -13.10
C GLU A 631 20.42 -10.88 -13.20
N GLU A 632 20.88 -10.55 -14.41
CA GLU A 632 21.88 -9.51 -14.61
C GLU A 632 21.31 -8.13 -14.26
N LEU A 633 20.10 -7.82 -14.73
CA LEU A 633 19.40 -6.58 -14.39
C LEU A 633 19.08 -6.50 -12.90
N ARG A 634 18.70 -7.61 -12.27
CA ARG A 634 18.44 -7.70 -10.82
C ARG A 634 19.69 -7.39 -10.02
N SER A 635 20.83 -7.97 -10.39
CA SER A 635 22.13 -7.69 -9.77
C SER A 635 22.52 -6.21 -9.92
N LYS A 636 22.35 -5.63 -11.12
CA LYS A 636 22.58 -4.20 -11.37
C LYS A 636 21.66 -3.31 -10.53
N TYR A 637 20.38 -3.67 -10.39
CA TYR A 637 19.40 -2.93 -9.59
C TYR A 637 19.78 -2.90 -8.11
N ILE A 638 20.16 -4.06 -7.55
CA ILE A 638 20.65 -4.15 -6.17
C ILE A 638 21.95 -3.37 -5.99
N SER A 639 22.87 -3.44 -6.96
CA SER A 639 24.13 -2.67 -6.91
C SER A 639 23.89 -1.16 -6.99
N ALA A 640 22.96 -0.70 -7.84
CA ALA A 640 22.59 0.71 -7.91
C ALA A 640 22.01 1.22 -6.59
N PHE A 641 21.20 0.39 -5.94
CA PHE A 641 20.65 0.67 -4.61
C PHE A 641 21.73 0.78 -3.54
N GLU A 642 22.66 -0.17 -3.46
CA GLU A 642 23.74 -0.09 -2.47
C GLU A 642 24.72 1.07 -2.75
N LYS A 643 24.89 1.48 -4.01
CA LYS A 643 25.67 2.68 -4.36
C LYS A 643 25.00 3.98 -3.89
N LEU A 644 23.72 4.18 -4.22
CA LEU A 644 22.96 5.34 -3.74
C LEU A 644 22.96 5.43 -2.21
N ARG A 645 22.84 4.27 -1.55
CA ARG A 645 22.95 4.17 -0.10
C ARG A 645 24.32 4.58 0.44
N ALA A 646 25.40 4.31 -0.29
CA ALA A 646 26.77 4.62 0.12
C ALA A 646 27.16 6.09 -0.18
N ASP A 647 26.62 6.67 -1.26
CA ASP A 647 26.95 8.03 -1.70
C ASP A 647 26.31 9.13 -0.82
N ASP A 648 25.20 8.85 -0.11
CA ASP A 648 24.56 9.78 0.86
C ASP A 648 25.37 9.99 2.17
N TYR A 649 26.58 9.40 2.28
CA TYR A 649 27.51 9.62 3.40
C TYR A 649 28.72 10.49 3.02
N ILE A 650 28.71 11.10 1.82
CA ILE A 650 29.69 12.08 1.37
C ILE A 650 28.94 13.37 1.00
N ASP A 651 28.41 14.07 2.01
CA ASP A 651 28.28 15.53 2.04
C ASP A 651 28.04 16.03 3.49
#